data_AF-A0A934VB43-F1
#
_entry.id   AF-A0A934VB43-F1
#
_cell.length_a   1.000
_cell.length_b   1.000
_cell.length_c   1.000
_cell.angle_alpha   90.00
_cell.angle_beta   90.00
_cell.angle_gamma   90.00
#
_symmetry.space_group_name_H-M   'P 1'
#
loop_
_entity.id
_entity.type
_entity.pdbx_description
1 polymer ?
#
loop_
_entity_poly.entity_id
_entity_poly.type
_entity_poly.pdbx_seq_one_letter_code
_entity_poly.pdbx_strand_id
1 'polypeptide(L)'
;MRCLPIILPTLLLSFIPLEIGAQYAPAGDDPRQHRMRFCGFGGNGELLDALSAMWPNLDYCRAYDRDKVPDMAALSSETRERSMQFSLQAAGPVVAEGYLDRQGAWALDFLNRKPPELGFGHPAADYCHPATIAAIKENIDTAITKVGAKSFTMVDFVWPWVGGQWGYSESCFKAYRAALDGTDGGLRIKESGSNRTISFWDYFAELSGLRFTPADLGMKTWKEYEPVRPNLVGDRPTDSQKRNQFVYRGLIHWCWLKYAQEAGAHAKSLGGELQASLNPENMANGTDLLTWGRLRDTGAAWWEQWGSPMNAITGYHTYRYFSEPYRGNKRLGLIGETAAAGGHPDSGFGPARPHYWDPNSNHAITWAISAAGQFDDREEDYIWASPEETFDPAGPHADCWRGEVRAMDGFWQYALDSPSRPVAPILSIVNRSILHETDNSEQSVRQKFSLAPALVDLHIDFEQACFPLGDNMLAGRKILLFAPWDYPRDVLPSLRRWLLEDPARILVTHSFVPTRPCKGLDGKPNPTVDEPDAAKELGLQGIGTTSVSEGKIDLIDPGWTARFAIPAGTHLKLDRPLTSSPGTVLLKLDEHPLVSLIESQGGGSVIYLNFTPPERHAGADTDTSRLYLAVMEMIAGKNGIKAQAKGSADWACARYDVAGGHTYFLLDRRRVEVERFTEETSSMDPASKLSLELEPDTRYLIHDQLAETVASRKTNAGGGLELFLSGRSLKLLHVTRQIDQPQLLFTNCEKSGPVGNRSLPASLLAHRAGKAIVSGIPAGSQIYLDGKPAASIDTALADCKTVMIPKGGHRLEIRKD
;
A
#
# COMPACT_ATOMS: atom_id res chain seq x y z
N MET A 1 -15.15 -70.55 -28.38
CA MET A 1 -15.79 -70.84 -27.08
C MET A 1 -15.68 -69.58 -26.25
N ARG A 2 -16.77 -68.81 -26.10
CA ARG A 2 -17.72 -68.83 -24.95
C ARG A 2 -17.06 -68.22 -23.70
N CYS A 3 -17.53 -67.15 -23.04
CA CYS A 3 -18.75 -66.34 -23.09
C CYS A 3 -18.49 -65.00 -22.35
N LEU A 4 -18.92 -63.85 -22.93
CA LEU A 4 -19.96 -62.89 -22.47
C LEU A 4 -20.08 -62.47 -20.96
N PRO A 5 -20.77 -61.36 -20.63
CA PRO A 5 -20.23 -60.16 -19.96
C PRO A 5 -20.96 -59.85 -18.63
N ILE A 6 -20.60 -58.74 -17.96
CA ILE A 6 -21.47 -58.12 -16.96
C ILE A 6 -21.69 -56.64 -17.31
N ILE A 7 -22.97 -56.27 -17.30
CA ILE A 7 -23.62 -55.03 -17.70
C ILE A 7 -24.12 -54.30 -16.43
N LEU A 8 -23.75 -53.01 -16.31
CA LEU A 8 -24.41 -51.87 -15.58
C LEU A 8 -24.69 -51.94 -14.05
N PRO A 9 -24.99 -50.82 -13.34
CA PRO A 9 -25.27 -49.45 -13.82
C PRO A 9 -24.59 -48.27 -13.07
N THR A 10 -24.51 -47.14 -13.79
CA THR A 10 -24.88 -45.77 -13.37
C THR A 10 -24.71 -45.37 -11.90
N LEU A 11 -23.70 -44.56 -11.62
CA LEU A 11 -23.71 -43.62 -10.49
C LEU A 11 -23.27 -42.25 -11.01
N LEU A 12 -24.25 -41.35 -11.13
CA LEU A 12 -24.05 -39.91 -11.23
C LEU A 12 -23.20 -39.46 -10.04
N LEU A 13 -21.94 -39.14 -10.29
CA LEU A 13 -21.19 -38.22 -9.44
C LEU A 13 -21.19 -36.88 -10.16
N SER A 14 -22.15 -36.07 -9.75
CA SER A 14 -22.08 -34.61 -9.84
C SER A 14 -20.68 -34.15 -9.44
N PHE A 15 -19.94 -33.62 -10.41
CA PHE A 15 -18.75 -32.81 -10.14
C PHE A 15 -19.21 -31.60 -9.33
N ILE A 16 -19.01 -31.67 -8.03
CA ILE A 16 -19.01 -30.49 -7.16
C ILE A 16 -17.75 -29.72 -7.60
N PRO A 17 -17.87 -28.47 -8.10
CA PRO A 17 -16.70 -27.66 -8.35
C PRO A 17 -15.98 -27.46 -7.02
N LEU A 18 -14.71 -27.84 -6.97
CA LEU A 18 -13.80 -27.44 -5.90
C LEU A 18 -13.86 -25.92 -5.81
N GLU A 19 -14.48 -25.42 -4.74
CA GLU A 19 -14.39 -24.02 -4.31
C GLU A 19 -12.93 -23.70 -3.95
N ILE A 20 -12.11 -23.43 -4.95
CA ILE A 20 -10.84 -22.71 -4.79
C ILE A 20 -11.22 -21.22 -4.82
N GLY A 21 -11.75 -20.73 -3.70
CA GLY A 21 -12.23 -19.34 -3.62
C GLY A 21 -12.45 -18.81 -2.21
N ALA A 22 -12.34 -19.64 -1.18
CA ALA A 22 -12.46 -19.23 0.22
C ALA A 22 -11.36 -19.87 1.06
N GLN A 23 -10.21 -19.22 1.18
CA GLN A 23 -9.30 -19.42 2.29
C GLN A 23 -8.43 -18.17 2.45
N TYR A 24 -8.15 -17.82 3.69
CA TYR A 24 -7.52 -16.58 4.19
C TYR A 24 -8.46 -15.41 4.49
N ALA A 25 -9.58 -15.68 5.18
CA ALA A 25 -9.80 -14.87 6.38
C ALA A 25 -8.76 -15.37 7.41
N PRO A 26 -7.85 -14.52 7.95
CA PRO A 26 -7.07 -14.96 9.10
C PRO A 26 -8.07 -15.39 10.18
N ALA A 27 -7.88 -16.60 10.71
CA ALA A 27 -8.54 -16.97 11.96
C ALA A 27 -8.15 -15.88 12.96
N GLY A 28 -9.13 -15.11 13.44
CA GLY A 28 -8.94 -13.80 14.09
C GLY A 28 -7.59 -13.68 14.79
N ASP A 29 -6.69 -12.90 14.20
CA ASP A 29 -5.37 -12.68 14.76
C ASP A 29 -5.58 -12.13 16.17
N ASP A 30 -4.93 -12.78 17.14
CA ASP A 30 -4.96 -12.31 18.51
C ASP A 30 -4.41 -10.86 18.50
N PRO A 31 -5.19 -9.84 18.88
CA PRO A 31 -4.74 -8.44 18.82
C PRO A 31 -3.45 -8.23 19.61
N ARG A 32 -3.14 -9.14 20.54
CA ARG A 32 -1.88 -9.15 21.29
C ARG A 32 -0.64 -9.49 20.44
N GLN A 33 -0.82 -9.90 19.20
CA GLN A 33 0.28 -10.11 18.27
C GLN A 33 0.71 -8.81 17.58
N HIS A 34 -0.04 -7.71 17.68
CA HIS A 34 0.35 -6.42 17.11
C HIS A 34 1.21 -5.62 18.08
N ARG A 35 2.35 -5.08 17.61
CA ARG A 35 3.26 -4.29 18.47
C ARG A 35 3.17 -2.80 18.20
N MET A 36 3.14 -2.03 19.28
CA MET A 36 3.39 -0.58 19.24
C MET A 36 4.85 -0.33 19.55
N ARG A 37 5.52 0.44 18.70
CA ARG A 37 6.92 0.81 18.84
C ARG A 37 7.05 2.31 19.00
N PHE A 38 7.78 2.74 20.01
CA PHE A 38 8.16 4.14 20.19
C PHE A 38 9.66 4.23 20.17
N CYS A 39 10.21 5.10 19.33
CA CYS A 39 11.63 5.40 19.33
C CYS A 39 11.94 6.66 20.14
N GLY A 40 13.07 6.69 20.85
CA GLY A 40 13.54 7.90 21.54
C GLY A 40 15.06 8.07 21.42
N PHE A 41 15.53 9.31 21.64
CA PHE A 41 16.97 9.62 21.78
C PHE A 41 17.54 9.30 23.17
N GLY A 42 16.66 9.06 24.14
CA GLY A 42 16.97 8.79 25.55
C GLY A 42 16.08 7.69 26.11
N GLY A 43 15.65 7.84 27.35
CA GLY A 43 14.72 6.94 28.03
C GLY A 43 15.09 6.72 29.50
N ASN A 44 14.08 6.63 30.36
CA ASN A 44 14.21 6.34 31.78
C ASN A 44 13.02 5.47 32.25
N GLY A 45 13.09 4.95 33.47
CA GLY A 45 12.02 4.11 34.04
C GLY A 45 10.64 4.77 34.01
N GLU A 46 10.54 6.09 34.25
CA GLU A 46 9.26 6.81 34.25
C GLU A 46 8.59 6.82 32.87
N LEU A 47 9.35 7.08 31.81
CA LEU A 47 8.85 6.98 30.43
C LEU A 47 8.37 5.57 30.12
N LEU A 48 9.16 4.55 30.49
CA LEU A 48 8.80 3.15 30.23
C LEU A 48 7.55 2.72 31.01
N ASP A 49 7.40 3.17 32.25
CA ASP A 49 6.22 2.94 33.08
C ASP A 49 4.98 3.60 32.48
N ALA A 50 5.11 4.84 32.00
CA ALA A 50 4.02 5.54 31.31
C ALA A 50 3.58 4.78 30.05
N LEU A 51 4.53 4.46 29.16
CA LEU A 51 4.23 3.78 27.89
C LEU A 51 3.62 2.38 28.10
N SER A 52 4.21 1.57 28.98
CA SER A 52 3.72 0.21 29.27
C SER A 52 2.35 0.20 29.96
N ALA A 53 1.99 1.28 30.66
CA ALA A 53 0.65 1.42 31.24
C ALA A 53 -0.44 1.64 30.17
N MET A 54 -0.08 2.16 28.99
CA MET A 54 -0.99 2.48 27.88
C MET A 54 -1.18 1.33 26.90
N TRP A 55 -0.11 0.58 26.59
CA TRP A 55 -0.16 -0.50 25.59
C TRP A 55 0.53 -1.78 26.09
N PRO A 56 -0.14 -2.94 25.97
CA PRO A 56 0.37 -4.20 26.53
C PRO A 56 1.53 -4.82 25.73
N ASN A 57 1.66 -4.53 24.43
CA ASN A 57 2.69 -5.11 23.55
C ASN A 57 3.61 -4.03 22.99
N LEU A 58 4.44 -3.50 23.89
CA LEU A 58 5.32 -2.39 23.60
C LEU A 58 6.73 -2.85 23.21
N ASP A 59 7.26 -2.27 22.14
CA ASP A 59 8.67 -2.30 21.75
C ASP A 59 9.23 -0.89 21.97
N TYR A 60 10.22 -0.76 22.86
CA TYR A 60 10.93 0.49 23.00
C TYR A 60 12.17 0.48 22.10
N CYS A 61 12.16 1.37 21.12
CA CYS A 61 13.28 1.62 20.25
C CYS A 61 14.12 2.78 20.81
N ARG A 62 15.44 2.69 20.66
CA ARG A 62 16.33 3.81 20.92
C ARG A 62 17.24 4.09 19.73
N ALA A 63 17.46 5.37 19.44
CA ALA A 63 18.50 5.79 18.50
C ALA A 63 19.87 5.28 18.98
N TYR A 64 20.57 4.56 18.11
CA TYR A 64 21.86 3.98 18.41
C TYR A 64 22.93 5.07 18.48
N ASP A 65 23.62 5.11 19.62
CA ASP A 65 24.71 6.04 19.87
C ASP A 65 25.92 5.25 20.38
N ARG A 66 26.99 5.25 19.58
CA ARG A 66 28.22 4.50 19.87
C ARG A 66 28.84 4.89 21.21
N ASP A 67 28.68 6.15 21.62
CA ASP A 67 29.32 6.68 22.82
C ASP A 67 28.47 6.45 24.08
N LYS A 68 27.24 5.93 23.92
CA LYS A 68 26.28 5.68 25.02
C LYS A 68 25.90 4.21 25.18
N VAL A 69 26.77 3.28 24.77
CA VAL A 69 26.53 1.83 24.91
C VAL A 69 26.17 1.41 26.34
N PRO A 70 26.84 1.88 27.42
CA PRO A 70 26.45 1.54 28.79
C PRO A 70 25.01 1.96 29.13
N ASP A 71 24.61 3.17 28.74
CA ASP A 71 23.26 3.68 28.98
C ASP A 71 22.21 2.86 28.22
N MET A 72 22.52 2.47 26.97
CA MET A 72 21.62 1.62 26.18
C MET A 72 21.46 0.23 26.81
N ALA A 73 22.54 -0.36 27.34
CA ALA A 73 22.49 -1.66 28.01
C ALA A 73 21.70 -1.62 29.33
N ALA A 74 21.80 -0.53 30.09
CA ALA A 74 20.99 -0.30 31.27
C ALA A 74 19.50 -0.23 30.90
N LEU A 75 19.15 0.58 29.89
CA LEU A 75 17.77 0.73 29.42
C LEU A 75 17.19 -0.58 28.83
N SER A 76 18.01 -1.36 28.12
CA SER A 76 17.63 -2.71 27.66
C SER A 76 17.34 -3.67 28.82
N SER A 77 17.98 -3.49 29.96
CA SER A 77 17.71 -4.30 31.16
C SER A 77 16.41 -3.84 31.84
N GLU A 78 16.19 -2.54 32.00
CA GLU A 78 14.96 -1.97 32.56
C GLU A 78 13.70 -2.31 31.75
N THR A 79 13.81 -2.36 30.42
CA THR A 79 12.71 -2.76 29.53
C THR A 79 12.39 -4.26 29.68
N ARG A 80 13.40 -5.12 29.82
CA ARG A 80 13.20 -6.56 30.08
C ARG A 80 12.53 -6.82 31.42
N GLU A 81 12.87 -6.07 32.47
CA GLU A 81 12.19 -6.13 33.77
C GLU A 81 10.68 -5.80 33.66
N ARG A 82 10.31 -4.99 32.68
CA ARG A 82 8.92 -4.61 32.37
C ARG A 82 8.25 -5.49 31.30
N SER A 83 8.90 -6.59 30.90
CA SER A 83 8.41 -7.48 29.83
C SER A 83 8.20 -6.78 28.48
N MET A 84 8.95 -5.71 28.21
CA MET A 84 8.94 -4.98 26.95
C MET A 84 10.03 -5.51 26.00
N GLN A 85 9.84 -5.32 24.70
CA GLN A 85 10.93 -5.52 23.73
C GLN A 85 11.83 -4.28 23.69
N PHE A 86 13.11 -4.51 23.41
CA PHE A 86 14.09 -3.43 23.21
C PHE A 86 14.76 -3.61 21.87
N SER A 87 14.77 -2.53 21.09
CA SER A 87 15.37 -2.48 19.76
C SER A 87 16.21 -1.22 19.61
N LEU A 88 17.15 -1.25 18.67
CA LEU A 88 17.99 -0.09 18.37
C LEU A 88 17.81 0.31 16.91
N GLN A 89 17.99 1.59 16.60
CA GLN A 89 17.95 2.04 15.21
C GLN A 89 18.96 3.12 14.87
N ALA A 90 19.35 3.19 13.60
CA ALA A 90 20.22 4.26 13.10
C ALA A 90 19.91 4.58 11.64
N ALA A 91 20.12 5.85 11.26
CA ALA A 91 19.98 6.30 9.88
C ALA A 91 21.09 5.77 8.92
N GLY A 92 21.98 4.93 9.43
CA GLY A 92 23.09 4.33 8.70
C GLY A 92 24.16 3.79 9.66
N PRO A 93 25.32 3.33 9.14
CA PRO A 93 26.43 2.94 9.98
C PRO A 93 26.93 4.15 10.81
N VAL A 94 26.64 4.14 12.10
CA VAL A 94 27.21 5.07 13.07
C VAL A 94 28.68 4.72 13.25
N VAL A 95 29.56 5.63 12.84
CA VAL A 95 31.02 5.47 12.84
C VAL A 95 31.68 6.69 13.46
N ALA A 96 32.95 6.56 13.85
CA ALA A 96 33.72 7.72 14.29
C ALA A 96 33.81 8.79 13.19
N GLU A 97 33.86 10.05 13.60
CA GLU A 97 34.04 11.18 12.70
C GLU A 97 35.24 10.96 11.75
N GLY A 98 35.02 11.31 10.47
CA GLY A 98 35.97 11.13 9.38
C GLY A 98 36.29 9.68 9.00
N TYR A 99 35.62 8.66 9.57
CA TYR A 99 35.86 7.26 9.20
C TYR A 99 35.58 7.03 7.70
N LEU A 100 34.43 7.48 7.20
CA LEU A 100 34.08 7.31 5.79
C LEU A 100 35.06 8.04 4.85
N ASP A 101 35.56 9.21 5.24
CA ASP A 101 36.59 9.93 4.47
C ASP A 101 37.91 9.17 4.43
N ARG A 102 38.40 8.69 5.59
CA ARG A 102 39.64 7.91 5.67
C ARG A 102 39.58 6.62 4.86
N GLN A 103 38.38 6.01 4.78
CA GLN A 103 38.15 4.78 4.02
C GLN A 103 37.79 5.01 2.56
N GLY A 104 37.48 6.24 2.15
CA GLY A 104 36.92 6.52 0.82
C GLY A 104 35.55 5.87 0.60
N ALA A 105 34.77 5.66 1.67
CA ALA A 105 33.55 4.86 1.68
C ALA A 105 32.27 5.70 1.51
N TRP A 106 32.35 6.82 0.79
CA TRP A 106 31.20 7.66 0.46
C TRP A 106 30.53 7.19 -0.82
N ALA A 107 29.19 7.14 -0.83
CA ALA A 107 28.47 7.06 -2.08
C ALA A 107 28.77 8.32 -2.91
N LEU A 108 28.88 8.15 -4.23
CA LEU A 108 29.09 9.24 -5.17
C LEU A 108 27.89 9.37 -6.11
N ASP A 109 27.47 10.61 -6.37
CA ASP A 109 26.47 10.91 -7.38
C ASP A 109 27.07 10.85 -8.81
N PHE A 110 26.23 11.02 -9.82
CA PHE A 110 26.67 11.01 -11.23
C PHE A 110 27.67 12.11 -11.59
N LEU A 111 27.83 13.15 -10.75
CA LEU A 111 28.83 14.23 -10.88
C LEU A 111 30.08 13.99 -10.01
N ASN A 112 30.18 12.84 -9.34
CA ASN A 112 31.23 12.48 -8.37
C ASN A 112 31.25 13.33 -7.10
N ARG A 113 30.11 13.91 -6.71
CA ARG A 113 29.98 14.66 -5.46
C ARG A 113 29.64 13.74 -4.31
N LYS A 114 30.04 14.14 -3.10
CA LYS A 114 29.71 13.45 -1.84
C LYS A 114 28.50 14.13 -1.15
N PRO A 115 27.75 13.41 -0.29
CA PRO A 115 26.60 13.99 0.42
C PRO A 115 26.90 15.26 1.24
N PRO A 116 28.03 15.35 1.99
CA PRO A 116 28.35 16.58 2.73
C PRO A 116 28.54 17.81 1.84
N GLU A 117 29.00 17.63 0.60
CA GLU A 117 29.16 18.72 -0.38
C GLU A 117 27.81 19.26 -0.87
N LEU A 118 26.72 18.51 -0.64
CA LEU A 118 25.35 18.89 -0.96
C LEU A 118 24.58 19.45 0.25
N GLY A 119 25.25 19.65 1.39
CA GLY A 119 24.61 20.12 2.62
C GLY A 119 23.63 19.12 3.24
N PHE A 120 23.77 17.83 2.90
CA PHE A 120 22.89 16.78 3.41
C PHE A 120 23.42 16.22 4.73
N GLY A 121 22.62 16.33 5.80
CA GLY A 121 23.00 15.92 7.16
C GLY A 121 22.98 14.41 7.43
N HIS A 122 22.36 13.61 6.55
CA HIS A 122 22.32 12.14 6.68
C HIS A 122 23.51 11.49 5.95
N PRO A 123 24.24 10.56 6.59
CA PRO A 123 25.44 9.98 6.00
C PRO A 123 25.07 8.93 4.93
N ALA A 124 25.25 9.26 3.64
CA ALA A 124 25.15 8.27 2.57
C ALA A 124 26.48 7.54 2.36
N ALA A 125 26.68 6.47 3.12
CA ALA A 125 27.81 5.57 2.92
C ALA A 125 27.67 4.80 1.59
N ASP A 126 28.79 4.38 1.02
CA ASP A 126 28.79 3.46 -0.11
C ASP A 126 28.50 2.04 0.39
N TYR A 127 27.30 1.53 0.10
CA TYR A 127 26.83 0.23 0.55
C TYR A 127 27.56 -0.96 -0.10
N CYS A 128 28.27 -0.72 -1.21
CA CYS A 128 29.13 -1.73 -1.84
C CYS A 128 30.53 -1.76 -1.20
N HIS A 129 30.88 -0.77 -0.40
CA HIS A 129 32.22 -0.64 0.15
C HIS A 129 32.43 -1.57 1.35
N PRO A 130 33.52 -2.38 1.38
CA PRO A 130 33.78 -3.30 2.49
C PRO A 130 33.82 -2.63 3.88
N ALA A 131 34.33 -1.39 3.96
CA ALA A 131 34.40 -0.66 5.22
C ALA A 131 33.02 -0.27 5.77
N THR A 132 32.03 -0.05 4.90
CA THR A 132 30.63 0.24 5.27
C THR A 132 29.98 -1.03 5.82
N ILE A 133 30.18 -2.16 5.13
CA ILE A 133 29.70 -3.48 5.56
C ILE A 133 30.32 -3.88 6.91
N ALA A 134 31.62 -3.62 7.11
CA ALA A 134 32.28 -3.88 8.39
C ALA A 134 31.70 -3.02 9.52
N ALA A 135 31.48 -1.72 9.25
CA ALA A 135 30.93 -0.80 10.24
C ALA A 135 29.51 -1.19 10.68
N ILE A 136 28.62 -1.55 9.74
CA ILE A 136 27.27 -1.98 10.13
C ILE A 136 27.29 -3.28 10.93
N LYS A 137 28.19 -4.21 10.59
CA LYS A 137 28.36 -5.45 11.37
C LYS A 137 28.84 -5.17 12.79
N GLU A 138 29.77 -4.23 12.97
CA GLU A 138 30.22 -3.80 14.31
C GLU A 138 29.09 -3.17 15.14
N ASN A 139 28.25 -2.34 14.50
CA ASN A 139 27.08 -1.76 15.16
C ASN A 139 26.07 -2.83 15.57
N ILE A 140 25.80 -3.81 14.69
CA ILE A 140 24.93 -4.95 14.99
C ILE A 140 25.53 -5.80 16.12
N ASP A 141 26.82 -6.12 16.08
CA ASP A 141 27.52 -6.87 17.14
C ASP A 141 27.34 -6.18 18.49
N THR A 142 27.59 -4.87 18.54
CA THR A 142 27.44 -4.08 19.76
C THR A 142 25.98 -4.03 20.22
N ALA A 143 25.04 -3.76 19.32
CA ALA A 143 23.61 -3.69 19.63
C ALA A 143 23.06 -5.01 20.19
N ILE A 144 23.37 -6.13 19.53
CA ILE A 144 22.81 -7.43 19.92
C ILE A 144 23.56 -8.02 21.12
N THR A 145 24.89 -8.01 21.12
CA THR A 145 25.68 -8.76 22.12
C THR A 145 26.02 -7.96 23.37
N LYS A 146 26.27 -6.65 23.25
CA LYS A 146 26.71 -5.80 24.38
C LYS A 146 25.54 -5.07 25.02
N VAL A 147 24.62 -4.53 24.20
CA VAL A 147 23.42 -3.85 24.69
C VAL A 147 22.33 -4.86 25.05
N GLY A 148 22.19 -5.95 24.29
CA GLY A 148 21.12 -6.93 24.48
C GLY A 148 19.83 -6.60 23.74
N ALA A 149 19.92 -5.78 22.68
CA ALA A 149 18.79 -5.49 21.82
C ALA A 149 18.35 -6.74 21.04
N LYS A 150 17.05 -6.87 20.77
CA LYS A 150 16.50 -7.96 19.96
C LYS A 150 16.74 -7.74 18.46
N SER A 151 16.73 -6.48 18.03
CA SER A 151 16.91 -6.10 16.63
C SER A 151 17.68 -4.79 16.49
N PHE A 152 18.27 -4.62 15.31
CA PHE A 152 18.85 -3.37 14.84
C PHE A 152 18.12 -2.93 13.57
N THR A 153 17.52 -1.74 13.57
CA THR A 153 16.77 -1.18 12.45
C THR A 153 17.60 -0.13 11.72
N MET A 154 17.74 -0.26 10.41
CA MET A 154 18.31 0.81 9.58
C MET A 154 17.16 1.73 9.12
N VAL A 155 17.23 3.03 9.44
CA VAL A 155 16.18 4.02 9.10
C VAL A 155 16.65 4.91 7.96
N ASP A 156 15.74 5.37 7.10
CA ASP A 156 16.04 6.21 5.92
C ASP A 156 17.14 5.67 5.00
N PHE A 157 17.38 4.35 5.05
CA PHE A 157 18.65 3.80 4.60
C PHE A 157 18.57 3.30 3.16
N VAL A 158 18.65 4.26 2.25
CA VAL A 158 18.57 4.11 0.80
C VAL A 158 19.60 5.02 0.15
N TRP A 159 19.93 4.88 -1.14
CA TRP A 159 20.72 5.92 -1.80
C TRP A 159 19.95 7.25 -1.74
N PRO A 160 20.64 8.39 -1.51
CA PRO A 160 19.93 9.64 -1.35
C PRO A 160 19.16 10.01 -2.61
N TRP A 161 18.01 10.63 -2.45
CA TRP A 161 17.29 11.23 -3.57
C TRP A 161 17.88 12.61 -3.94
N VAL A 162 18.38 13.34 -2.95
CA VAL A 162 19.05 14.64 -3.11
C VAL A 162 20.32 14.46 -3.91
N GLY A 163 20.57 15.31 -4.91
CA GLY A 163 21.74 15.19 -5.80
C GLY A 163 21.53 14.28 -7.01
N GLY A 164 20.42 13.54 -7.10
CA GLY A 164 20.06 12.71 -8.25
C GLY A 164 20.47 11.24 -8.08
N GLN A 165 21.03 10.64 -9.13
CA GLN A 165 21.42 9.22 -9.13
C GLN A 165 22.77 9.00 -8.42
N TRP A 166 22.85 7.98 -7.57
CA TRP A 166 24.04 7.62 -6.77
C TRP A 166 24.59 6.22 -7.05
N GLY A 167 25.80 5.95 -6.55
CA GLY A 167 26.46 4.66 -6.74
C GLY A 167 27.42 4.67 -7.93
N TYR A 168 28.16 5.77 -8.07
CA TYR A 168 29.19 5.99 -9.10
C TYR A 168 30.63 5.85 -8.58
N SER A 169 30.82 5.23 -7.41
CA SER A 169 32.13 4.92 -6.83
C SER A 169 32.75 3.67 -7.48
N GLU A 170 34.07 3.52 -7.35
CA GLU A 170 34.78 2.32 -7.83
C GLU A 170 34.29 1.03 -7.13
N SER A 171 33.90 1.14 -5.86
CA SER A 171 33.39 -0.01 -5.11
C SER A 171 32.02 -0.46 -5.63
N CYS A 172 31.13 0.48 -5.99
CA CYS A 172 29.89 0.20 -6.72
C CYS A 172 30.18 -0.46 -8.07
N PHE A 173 31.13 0.06 -8.86
CA PHE A 173 31.46 -0.53 -10.17
C PHE A 173 31.94 -1.97 -10.03
N LYS A 174 32.80 -2.25 -9.06
CA LYS A 174 33.22 -3.63 -8.75
C LYS A 174 32.04 -4.53 -8.41
N ALA A 175 31.10 -4.07 -7.58
CA ALA A 175 29.90 -4.83 -7.23
C ALA A 175 28.99 -5.08 -8.45
N TYR A 176 28.77 -4.06 -9.28
CA TYR A 176 27.98 -4.16 -10.50
C TYR A 176 28.56 -5.18 -11.47
N ARG A 177 29.87 -5.12 -11.72
CA ARG A 177 30.58 -6.06 -12.59
C ARG A 177 30.44 -7.49 -12.09
N ALA A 178 30.60 -7.71 -10.78
CA ALA A 178 30.43 -9.02 -10.16
C ALA A 178 28.98 -9.55 -10.26
N ALA A 179 27.98 -8.68 -10.13
CA ALA A 179 26.57 -9.03 -10.28
C ALA A 179 26.24 -9.40 -11.74
N LEU A 180 26.73 -8.62 -12.71
CA LEU A 180 26.54 -8.87 -14.14
C LEU A 180 27.24 -10.16 -14.62
N ASP A 181 28.42 -10.46 -14.07
CA ASP A 181 29.16 -11.71 -14.28
C ASP A 181 28.56 -12.91 -13.52
N GLY A 182 27.61 -12.69 -12.61
CA GLY A 182 26.99 -13.74 -11.78
C GLY A 182 27.92 -14.32 -10.70
N THR A 183 29.00 -13.62 -10.36
CA THR A 183 30.02 -14.06 -9.39
C THR A 183 29.84 -13.48 -7.99
N ASP A 184 28.81 -12.66 -7.77
CA ASP A 184 28.53 -12.01 -6.49
C ASP A 184 27.84 -12.94 -5.45
N GLY A 185 27.55 -14.19 -5.83
CA GLY A 185 26.90 -15.18 -4.98
C GLY A 185 25.39 -15.05 -4.83
N GLY A 186 24.75 -14.07 -5.48
CA GLY A 186 23.29 -13.97 -5.57
C GLY A 186 22.55 -13.51 -4.30
N LEU A 187 21.23 -13.40 -4.42
CA LEU A 187 20.28 -13.19 -3.31
C LEU A 187 19.61 -14.51 -2.94
N ARG A 188 19.52 -14.79 -1.65
CA ARG A 188 18.81 -15.92 -1.04
C ARG A 188 17.42 -15.46 -0.69
N ILE A 189 16.45 -15.96 -1.43
CA ILE A 189 15.04 -15.65 -1.25
C ILE A 189 14.25 -16.86 -0.77
N LYS A 190 13.12 -16.60 -0.13
CA LYS A 190 12.09 -17.58 0.18
C LYS A 190 10.90 -17.36 -0.77
N GLU A 191 10.48 -18.42 -1.44
CA GLU A 191 9.42 -18.40 -2.43
C GLU A 191 8.59 -19.67 -2.30
N SER A 192 7.27 -19.54 -2.13
CA SER A 192 6.35 -20.67 -1.96
C SER A 192 6.82 -21.69 -0.89
N GLY A 193 7.42 -21.19 0.19
CA GLY A 193 7.98 -22.01 1.27
C GLY A 193 9.35 -22.65 1.00
N SER A 194 9.90 -22.49 -0.21
CA SER A 194 11.21 -23.01 -0.60
C SER A 194 12.29 -21.93 -0.57
N ASN A 195 13.53 -22.31 -0.28
CA ASN A 195 14.69 -21.41 -0.36
C ASN A 195 15.34 -21.53 -1.73
N ARG A 196 15.62 -20.41 -2.39
CA ARG A 196 16.34 -20.35 -3.67
C ARG A 196 17.38 -19.24 -3.64
N THR A 197 18.49 -19.45 -4.33
CA THR A 197 19.41 -18.37 -4.69
C THR A 197 19.10 -17.91 -6.11
N ILE A 198 18.90 -16.62 -6.29
CA ILE A 198 18.72 -15.97 -7.59
C ILE A 198 19.95 -15.14 -7.93
N SER A 199 20.28 -15.05 -9.21
CA SER A 199 21.30 -14.13 -9.75
C SER A 199 20.69 -12.76 -10.09
N PHE A 200 21.53 -11.76 -10.38
CA PHE A 200 21.06 -10.45 -10.85
C PHE A 200 20.17 -10.58 -12.09
N TRP A 201 20.55 -11.45 -13.05
CA TRP A 201 19.77 -11.66 -14.26
C TRP A 201 18.46 -12.42 -14.05
N ASP A 202 18.31 -13.19 -12.97
CA ASP A 202 17.01 -13.75 -12.58
C ASP A 202 16.10 -12.63 -12.06
N TYR A 203 16.60 -11.82 -11.12
CA TYR A 203 15.89 -10.66 -10.57
C TYR A 203 15.49 -9.64 -11.64
N PHE A 204 16.43 -9.29 -12.53
CA PHE A 204 16.20 -8.33 -13.60
C PHE A 204 15.20 -8.87 -14.64
N ALA A 205 15.25 -10.17 -14.93
CA ALA A 205 14.30 -10.81 -15.82
C ALA A 205 12.88 -10.89 -15.22
N GLU A 206 12.72 -11.08 -13.91
CA GLU A 206 11.40 -11.00 -13.25
C GLU A 206 10.72 -9.63 -13.45
N LEU A 207 11.50 -8.55 -13.50
CA LEU A 207 10.99 -7.18 -13.66
C LEU A 207 10.80 -6.75 -15.12
N SER A 208 11.63 -7.25 -16.04
CA SER A 208 11.71 -6.73 -17.42
C SER A 208 11.52 -7.79 -18.52
N GLY A 209 11.65 -9.07 -18.20
CA GLY A 209 11.73 -10.17 -19.17
C GLY A 209 13.03 -10.18 -19.99
N LEU A 210 14.05 -9.40 -19.60
CA LEU A 210 15.28 -9.22 -20.36
C LEU A 210 16.50 -9.83 -19.66
N ARG A 211 17.47 -10.27 -20.48
CA ARG A 211 18.83 -10.59 -20.07
C ARG A 211 19.77 -10.08 -21.14
N PHE A 212 20.52 -9.03 -20.81
CA PHE A 212 21.45 -8.43 -21.76
C PHE A 212 22.78 -9.16 -21.75
N THR A 213 23.49 -9.06 -22.85
CA THR A 213 24.90 -9.38 -23.00
C THR A 213 25.74 -8.10 -22.99
N PRO A 214 27.08 -8.17 -22.81
CA PRO A 214 27.92 -6.98 -22.91
C PRO A 214 27.72 -6.22 -24.23
N ALA A 215 27.52 -6.96 -25.34
CA ALA A 215 27.35 -6.39 -26.67
C ALA A 215 26.08 -5.52 -26.79
N ASP A 216 25.00 -5.86 -26.08
CA ASP A 216 23.76 -5.08 -26.08
C ASP A 216 23.94 -3.68 -25.49
N LEU A 217 24.96 -3.51 -24.65
CA LEU A 217 25.37 -2.26 -24.01
C LEU A 217 26.64 -1.66 -24.66
N GLY A 218 27.05 -2.17 -25.83
CA GLY A 218 28.19 -1.64 -26.58
C GLY A 218 29.56 -2.00 -25.99
N MET A 219 29.64 -3.06 -25.16
CA MET A 219 30.86 -3.50 -24.48
C MET A 219 31.31 -4.87 -24.96
N LYS A 220 32.58 -5.22 -24.73
CA LYS A 220 33.11 -6.56 -25.04
C LYS A 220 32.96 -7.53 -23.87
N THR A 221 32.98 -7.02 -22.65
CA THR A 221 32.95 -7.80 -21.41
C THR A 221 32.33 -6.98 -20.30
N TRP A 222 31.73 -7.63 -19.29
CA TRP A 222 31.22 -6.93 -18.12
C TRP A 222 32.29 -6.20 -17.32
N LYS A 223 33.57 -6.56 -17.45
CA LYS A 223 34.68 -5.82 -16.83
C LYS A 223 34.76 -4.35 -17.26
N GLU A 224 34.22 -4.03 -18.43
CA GLU A 224 34.17 -2.66 -18.98
C GLU A 224 32.95 -1.87 -18.45
N TYR A 225 32.04 -2.50 -17.70
CA TYR A 225 30.81 -1.86 -17.29
C TYR A 225 31.07 -0.68 -16.36
N GLU A 226 30.49 0.46 -16.74
CA GLU A 226 30.29 1.64 -15.91
C GLU A 226 28.89 2.18 -16.21
N PRO A 227 28.13 2.63 -15.19
CA PRO A 227 26.86 3.30 -15.40
C PRO A 227 27.04 4.56 -16.23
N VAL A 228 26.17 4.72 -17.23
CA VAL A 228 26.14 5.91 -18.05
C VAL A 228 25.71 7.12 -17.23
N ARG A 229 26.61 8.10 -17.12
CA ARG A 229 26.37 9.34 -16.39
C ARG A 229 25.44 10.28 -17.15
N PRO A 230 24.28 10.69 -16.59
CA PRO A 230 23.33 11.55 -17.28
C PRO A 230 23.91 12.85 -17.84
N ASN A 231 24.88 13.48 -17.16
CA ASN A 231 25.53 14.71 -17.62
C ASN A 231 26.49 14.53 -18.80
N LEU A 232 26.91 13.30 -19.11
CA LEU A 232 27.79 12.98 -20.24
C LEU A 232 27.00 12.46 -21.44
N VAL A 233 25.72 12.17 -21.24
CA VAL A 233 24.80 11.79 -22.30
C VAL A 233 24.29 13.08 -22.95
N GLY A 234 24.64 13.31 -24.21
CA GLY A 234 24.02 14.38 -24.99
C GLY A 234 22.52 14.14 -25.18
N ASP A 235 21.80 15.09 -25.79
CA ASP A 235 20.33 15.05 -25.93
C ASP A 235 19.74 13.82 -26.65
N ARG A 236 20.59 13.02 -27.29
CA ARG A 236 20.22 11.81 -28.04
C ARG A 236 21.10 10.62 -27.63
N PRO A 237 20.79 9.95 -26.50
CA PRO A 237 21.48 8.72 -26.13
C PRO A 237 21.30 7.64 -27.18
N THR A 238 22.36 6.87 -27.41
CA THR A 238 22.31 5.62 -28.18
C THR A 238 21.51 4.56 -27.43
N ASP A 239 21.02 3.55 -28.14
CA ASP A 239 20.30 2.42 -27.53
C ASP A 239 21.15 1.67 -26.49
N SER A 240 22.46 1.53 -26.76
CA SER A 240 23.41 0.94 -25.82
C SER A 240 23.49 1.73 -24.50
N GLN A 241 23.48 3.07 -24.59
CA GLN A 241 23.50 3.94 -23.41
C GLN A 241 22.18 3.89 -22.63
N LYS A 242 21.04 3.81 -23.34
CA LYS A 242 19.72 3.64 -22.71
C LYS A 242 19.62 2.32 -21.95
N ARG A 243 20.04 1.22 -22.58
CA ARG A 243 20.09 -0.12 -21.94
C ARG A 243 21.04 -0.16 -20.76
N ASN A 244 22.18 0.52 -20.85
CA ASN A 244 23.09 0.66 -19.74
C ASN A 244 22.42 1.36 -18.54
N GLN A 245 21.76 2.51 -18.75
CA GLN A 245 21.02 3.17 -17.68
C GLN A 245 19.90 2.30 -17.11
N PHE A 246 19.21 1.54 -17.95
CA PHE A 246 18.15 0.62 -17.53
C PHE A 246 18.68 -0.51 -16.65
N VAL A 247 19.83 -1.10 -17.01
CA VAL A 247 20.54 -2.10 -16.19
C VAL A 247 21.06 -1.49 -14.88
N TYR A 248 21.62 -0.28 -14.93
CA TYR A 248 22.09 0.44 -13.75
C TYR A 248 20.99 0.62 -12.70
N ARG A 249 19.77 0.97 -13.11
CA ARG A 249 18.62 1.05 -12.20
C ARG A 249 18.41 -0.28 -11.47
N GLY A 250 18.33 -1.40 -12.18
CA GLY A 250 18.24 -2.72 -11.53
C GLY A 250 19.41 -3.00 -10.57
N LEU A 251 20.63 -2.62 -10.94
CA LEU A 251 21.84 -2.89 -10.17
C LEU A 251 21.91 -2.13 -8.84
N ILE A 252 21.41 -0.89 -8.77
CA ILE A 252 21.38 -0.18 -7.48
C ILE A 252 20.49 -0.95 -6.50
N HIS A 253 19.23 -1.23 -6.84
CA HIS A 253 18.32 -1.99 -5.98
C HIS A 253 18.91 -3.35 -5.57
N TRP A 254 19.53 -4.06 -6.53
CA TRP A 254 20.22 -5.32 -6.28
C TRP A 254 21.35 -5.20 -5.24
N CYS A 255 22.25 -4.23 -5.40
CA CYS A 255 23.39 -4.05 -4.49
C CYS A 255 22.93 -3.65 -3.08
N TRP A 256 21.87 -2.86 -2.96
CA TRP A 256 21.26 -2.55 -1.66
C TRP A 256 20.69 -3.81 -0.99
N LEU A 257 19.95 -4.65 -1.72
CA LEU A 257 19.45 -5.93 -1.21
C LEU A 257 20.59 -6.89 -0.80
N LYS A 258 21.71 -6.88 -1.53
CA LYS A 258 22.92 -7.66 -1.18
C LYS A 258 23.52 -7.20 0.13
N TYR A 259 23.67 -5.90 0.32
CA TYR A 259 24.13 -5.31 1.59
C TYR A 259 23.21 -5.70 2.75
N ALA A 260 21.90 -5.56 2.57
CA ALA A 260 20.90 -5.95 3.57
C ALA A 260 20.95 -7.44 3.90
N GLN A 261 21.09 -8.32 2.90
CA GLN A 261 21.25 -9.74 3.11
C GLN A 261 22.49 -10.07 3.95
N GLU A 262 23.62 -9.42 3.67
CA GLU A 262 24.86 -9.67 4.38
C GLU A 262 24.78 -9.22 5.84
N ALA A 263 24.25 -8.03 6.09
CA ALA A 263 24.02 -7.51 7.44
C ALA A 263 22.97 -8.35 8.20
N GLY A 264 21.89 -8.77 7.54
CA GLY A 264 20.86 -9.62 8.13
C GLY A 264 21.36 -11.01 8.50
N ALA A 265 22.15 -11.63 7.61
CA ALA A 265 22.81 -12.90 7.92
C ALA A 265 23.74 -12.79 9.14
N HIS A 266 24.41 -11.65 9.31
CA HIS A 266 25.24 -11.41 10.48
C HIS A 266 24.42 -11.23 11.76
N ALA A 267 23.38 -10.39 11.75
CA ALA A 267 22.47 -10.22 12.89
C ALA A 267 21.86 -11.55 13.34
N LYS A 268 21.40 -12.37 12.38
CA LYS A 268 20.86 -13.70 12.64
C LYS A 268 21.88 -14.65 13.25
N SER A 269 23.15 -14.56 12.85
CA SER A 269 24.21 -15.39 13.44
C SER A 269 24.47 -15.06 14.92
N LEU A 270 24.07 -13.87 15.37
CA LEU A 270 24.15 -13.41 16.76
C LEU A 270 22.86 -13.67 17.54
N GLY A 271 21.83 -14.27 16.91
CA GLY A 271 20.51 -14.49 17.51
C GLY A 271 19.57 -13.27 17.48
N GLY A 272 19.95 -12.21 16.79
CA GLY A 272 19.13 -11.02 16.59
C GLY A 272 18.56 -10.90 15.17
N GLU A 273 18.01 -9.73 14.85
CA GLU A 273 17.44 -9.41 13.54
C GLU A 273 17.96 -8.07 13.00
N LEU A 274 18.18 -8.01 11.68
CA LEU A 274 18.29 -6.74 10.97
C LEU A 274 16.92 -6.36 10.42
N GLN A 275 16.41 -5.20 10.84
CA GLN A 275 15.20 -4.60 10.32
C GLN A 275 15.55 -3.38 9.47
N ALA A 276 14.57 -2.85 8.73
CA ALA A 276 14.74 -1.57 8.04
C ALA A 276 13.44 -0.77 8.03
N SER A 277 13.54 0.54 8.25
CA SER A 277 12.54 1.50 7.79
C SER A 277 12.83 1.81 6.32
N LEU A 278 11.82 1.59 5.50
CA LEU A 278 11.90 1.63 4.05
C LEU A 278 11.04 2.78 3.56
N ASN A 279 11.71 3.73 2.93
CA ASN A 279 11.06 4.73 2.11
C ASN A 279 10.29 4.05 0.95
N PRO A 280 9.25 4.72 0.43
CA PRO A 280 8.57 4.35 -0.81
C PRO A 280 9.52 3.95 -1.94
N GLU A 281 9.07 3.06 -2.82
CA GLU A 281 9.86 2.63 -3.97
C GLU A 281 10.06 3.79 -4.92
N ASN A 282 11.33 4.11 -5.13
CA ASN A 282 11.71 5.14 -6.06
C ASN A 282 12.96 4.70 -6.81
N MET A 283 12.93 4.91 -8.13
CA MET A 283 14.05 4.62 -9.01
C MET A 283 15.34 5.35 -8.60
N ALA A 284 15.25 6.46 -7.86
CA ALA A 284 16.41 7.23 -7.41
C ALA A 284 17.02 6.72 -6.10
N ASN A 285 16.28 6.00 -5.25
CA ASN A 285 16.73 5.66 -3.89
C ASN A 285 17.15 4.19 -3.70
N GLY A 286 16.75 3.27 -4.59
CA GLY A 286 17.24 1.88 -4.52
C GLY A 286 16.43 0.95 -3.61
N THR A 287 15.29 1.38 -3.06
CA THR A 287 14.40 0.49 -2.28
C THR A 287 13.67 -0.52 -3.16
N ASP A 288 13.58 -1.78 -2.72
CA ASP A 288 12.74 -2.82 -3.33
C ASP A 288 11.98 -3.60 -2.22
N LEU A 289 10.71 -3.24 -1.99
CA LEU A 289 9.89 -3.74 -0.88
C LEU A 289 9.53 -5.22 -1.04
N LEU A 290 9.19 -5.65 -2.26
CA LEU A 290 8.81 -7.04 -2.54
C LEU A 290 9.98 -7.99 -2.31
N THR A 291 11.16 -7.65 -2.83
CA THR A 291 12.33 -8.51 -2.73
C THR A 291 12.86 -8.52 -1.30
N TRP A 292 12.80 -7.40 -0.57
CA TRP A 292 13.07 -7.40 0.87
C TRP A 292 12.18 -8.42 1.60
N GLY A 293 10.87 -8.43 1.33
CA GLY A 293 9.93 -9.39 1.91
C GLY A 293 10.34 -10.84 1.64
N ARG A 294 10.92 -11.12 0.47
CA ARG A 294 11.43 -12.44 0.06
C ARG A 294 12.81 -12.79 0.65
N LEU A 295 13.67 -11.84 1.01
CA LEU A 295 15.04 -12.13 1.49
C LEU A 295 15.04 -13.06 2.71
N ARG A 296 15.90 -14.08 2.73
CA ARG A 296 15.82 -15.13 3.77
C ARG A 296 16.26 -14.67 5.17
N ASP A 297 17.25 -13.79 5.24
CA ASP A 297 17.97 -13.50 6.49
C ASP A 297 17.77 -12.08 7.03
N THR A 298 16.91 -11.28 6.41
CA THR A 298 16.49 -10.00 6.99
C THR A 298 15.21 -10.19 7.82
N GLY A 299 15.01 -9.31 8.79
CA GLY A 299 13.83 -9.24 9.65
C GLY A 299 12.74 -8.35 9.09
N ALA A 300 11.94 -7.77 9.98
CA ALA A 300 10.81 -6.91 9.64
C ALA A 300 11.21 -5.71 8.75
N ALA A 301 10.32 -5.37 7.82
CA ALA A 301 10.34 -4.07 7.16
C ALA A 301 9.34 -3.14 7.83
N TRP A 302 9.68 -1.88 7.96
CA TRP A 302 8.80 -0.81 8.41
C TRP A 302 8.57 0.12 7.23
N TRP A 303 7.37 0.11 6.65
CA TRP A 303 7.09 0.97 5.51
C TRP A 303 6.73 2.35 5.98
N GLU A 304 7.46 3.33 5.47
CA GLU A 304 7.27 4.71 5.83
C GLU A 304 6.16 5.35 5.01
N GLN A 305 5.07 5.70 5.69
CA GLN A 305 3.90 6.30 5.06
C GLN A 305 3.69 7.72 5.58
N TRP A 306 4.17 8.68 4.79
CA TRP A 306 4.13 10.10 5.08
C TRP A 306 2.74 10.71 4.97
N GLY A 307 2.37 11.53 5.96
CA GLY A 307 1.60 12.80 5.92
C GLY A 307 0.36 13.02 5.03
N SER A 308 -0.03 12.10 4.16
CA SER A 308 -1.12 12.25 3.20
C SER A 308 -2.23 11.21 3.45
N PRO A 309 -3.47 11.63 3.74
CA PRO A 309 -4.62 10.75 3.87
C PRO A 309 -4.92 9.99 2.58
N MET A 310 -4.48 10.52 1.42
CA MET A 310 -4.60 9.80 0.15
C MET A 310 -3.87 8.46 0.17
N ASN A 311 -2.82 8.29 0.99
CA ASN A 311 -2.13 7.01 1.14
C ASN A 311 -3.05 5.90 1.67
N ALA A 312 -4.08 6.24 2.45
CA ALA A 312 -5.08 5.26 2.87
C ALA A 312 -5.93 4.76 1.69
N ILE A 313 -6.29 5.66 0.76
CA ILE A 313 -7.07 5.32 -0.45
C ILE A 313 -6.21 4.59 -1.47
N THR A 314 -4.99 5.07 -1.73
CA THR A 314 -4.10 4.41 -2.69
C THR A 314 -3.63 3.08 -2.16
N GLY A 315 -3.20 3.03 -0.89
CA GLY A 315 -2.83 1.82 -0.17
C GLY A 315 -3.92 0.75 -0.17
N TYR A 316 -5.20 1.16 -0.02
CA TYR A 316 -6.34 0.24 -0.11
C TYR A 316 -6.34 -0.57 -1.42
N HIS A 317 -5.87 0.01 -2.52
CA HIS A 317 -5.80 -0.65 -3.82
C HIS A 317 -4.44 -1.32 -4.12
N THR A 318 -3.34 -0.83 -3.54
CA THR A 318 -1.96 -1.25 -3.91
C THR A 318 -1.30 -2.19 -2.89
N TYR A 319 -1.52 -2.01 -1.58
CA TYR A 319 -0.65 -2.64 -0.58
C TYR A 319 -0.77 -4.16 -0.49
N ARG A 320 -1.91 -4.75 -0.88
CA ARG A 320 -2.06 -6.22 -0.88
C ARG A 320 -1.00 -6.91 -1.72
N TYR A 321 -0.64 -6.34 -2.87
CA TYR A 321 0.44 -6.85 -3.71
C TYR A 321 1.79 -6.74 -3.00
N PHE A 322 2.07 -5.59 -2.38
CA PHE A 322 3.34 -5.35 -1.71
C PHE A 322 3.50 -6.13 -0.39
N SER A 323 2.40 -6.43 0.31
CA SER A 323 2.44 -7.11 1.62
C SER A 323 2.42 -8.63 1.51
N GLU A 324 2.05 -9.18 0.36
CA GLU A 324 1.98 -10.62 0.13
C GLU A 324 3.29 -11.37 0.49
N PRO A 325 4.50 -10.91 0.11
CA PRO A 325 5.74 -11.60 0.46
C PRO A 325 6.06 -11.67 1.96
N TYR A 326 5.40 -10.86 2.78
CA TYR A 326 5.58 -10.81 4.23
C TYR A 326 4.69 -11.82 4.95
N ARG A 327 3.50 -12.08 4.41
CA ARG A 327 2.50 -12.96 5.05
C ARG A 327 3.05 -14.36 5.28
N GLY A 328 3.05 -14.81 6.54
CA GLY A 328 3.59 -16.10 6.95
C GLY A 328 5.12 -16.24 6.79
N ASN A 329 5.82 -15.13 6.53
CA ASN A 329 7.27 -15.10 6.37
C ASN A 329 7.95 -14.17 7.37
N LYS A 330 7.53 -12.90 7.41
CA LYS A 330 8.13 -11.83 8.21
C LYS A 330 7.06 -10.89 8.71
N ARG A 331 7.35 -10.18 9.79
CA ARG A 331 6.50 -9.09 10.25
C ARG A 331 6.62 -7.89 9.31
N LEU A 332 5.52 -7.19 9.10
CA LEU A 332 5.44 -5.95 8.35
C LEU A 332 4.97 -4.81 9.26
N GLY A 333 5.82 -3.81 9.46
CA GLY A 333 5.56 -2.64 10.26
C GLY A 333 5.17 -1.42 9.45
N LEU A 334 4.40 -0.53 10.06
CA LEU A 334 4.06 0.80 9.56
C LEU A 334 4.85 1.81 10.39
N ILE A 335 5.70 2.61 9.76
CA ILE A 335 6.32 3.78 10.39
C ILE A 335 5.68 5.06 9.84
N GLY A 336 5.55 6.07 10.69
CA GLY A 336 4.87 7.30 10.32
C GLY A 336 5.35 8.43 11.21
N GLU A 337 5.57 9.59 10.60
CA GLU A 337 5.85 10.85 11.28
C GLU A 337 4.54 11.58 11.58
N THR A 338 3.70 11.01 12.45
CA THR A 338 2.36 11.57 12.67
C THR A 338 2.38 12.82 13.56
N ALA A 339 3.47 13.01 14.31
CA ALA A 339 3.64 13.99 15.38
C ALA A 339 4.41 15.25 14.98
N ALA A 340 5.25 15.19 13.95
CA ALA A 340 6.12 16.29 13.55
C ALA A 340 6.12 16.42 12.03
N ALA A 341 5.37 17.38 11.50
CA ALA A 341 5.16 17.51 10.06
C ALA A 341 6.39 18.08 9.34
N GLY A 342 7.38 17.22 9.03
CA GLY A 342 8.62 17.58 8.34
C GLY A 342 9.81 17.78 9.29
N GLY A 343 9.86 17.05 10.40
CA GLY A 343 11.00 17.03 11.31
C GLY A 343 10.96 18.04 12.47
N HIS A 344 11.91 17.86 13.39
CA HIS A 344 12.09 18.62 14.63
C HIS A 344 12.28 20.14 14.39
N PRO A 345 11.94 21.04 15.33
CA PRO A 345 12.24 22.48 15.22
C PRO A 345 13.70 22.81 14.88
N ASP A 346 14.62 21.95 15.31
CA ASP A 346 16.08 22.08 15.08
C ASP A 346 16.58 21.40 13.80
N SER A 347 15.70 20.76 13.02
CA SER A 347 16.03 20.13 11.73
C SER A 347 16.34 21.15 10.61
N GLY A 348 16.26 22.45 10.91
CA GLY A 348 16.40 23.52 9.93
C GLY A 348 15.14 23.80 9.12
N PHE A 349 14.04 23.06 9.35
CA PHE A 349 12.75 23.24 8.66
C PHE A 349 11.80 24.27 9.33
N GLY A 350 12.27 25.00 10.35
CA GLY A 350 11.49 25.97 11.12
C GLY A 350 10.87 25.36 12.39
N PRO A 351 10.11 26.11 13.20
CA PRO A 351 9.54 25.61 14.44
C PRO A 351 8.67 24.35 14.22
N ALA A 352 8.66 23.45 15.22
CA ALA A 352 7.89 22.21 15.22
C ALA A 352 6.47 22.48 14.71
N ARG A 353 6.06 21.81 13.63
CA ARG A 353 4.68 21.87 13.16
C ARG A 353 3.89 20.75 13.84
N PRO A 354 2.83 21.06 14.60
CA PRO A 354 2.35 20.18 15.67
C PRO A 354 1.86 18.79 15.23
N HIS A 355 1.44 18.58 13.99
CA HIS A 355 1.15 17.27 13.35
C HIS A 355 0.57 17.54 11.94
N TYR A 356 0.66 16.62 10.97
CA TYR A 356 0.05 16.83 9.63
C TYR A 356 -1.49 16.95 9.70
N TRP A 357 -2.13 16.32 10.69
CA TRP A 357 -3.59 16.20 10.86
C TRP A 357 -4.00 16.26 12.32
N ASP A 358 -5.21 16.74 12.61
CA ASP A 358 -5.73 16.75 13.98
C ASP A 358 -5.74 15.33 14.59
N PRO A 359 -5.70 15.19 15.93
CA PRO A 359 -5.55 13.88 16.55
C PRO A 359 -6.63 12.85 16.15
N ASN A 360 -7.87 13.27 15.91
CA ASN A 360 -8.91 12.32 15.50
C ASN A 360 -8.68 11.85 14.05
N SER A 361 -8.25 12.75 13.16
CA SER A 361 -7.87 12.36 11.81
C SER A 361 -6.65 11.44 11.79
N ASN A 362 -5.64 11.66 12.64
CA ASN A 362 -4.51 10.72 12.81
C ASN A 362 -4.98 9.32 13.19
N HIS A 363 -5.98 9.20 14.07
CA HIS A 363 -6.59 7.91 14.40
C HIS A 363 -7.17 7.21 13.16
N ALA A 364 -8.03 7.90 12.41
CA ALA A 364 -8.70 7.29 11.27
C ALA A 364 -7.77 6.98 10.09
N ILE A 365 -6.79 7.87 9.81
CA ILE A 365 -5.77 7.64 8.79
C ILE A 365 -4.92 6.42 9.16
N THR A 366 -4.45 6.36 10.41
CA THR A 366 -3.64 5.22 10.87
C THR A 366 -4.43 3.93 10.82
N TRP A 367 -5.68 3.92 11.29
CA TRP A 367 -6.56 2.75 11.16
C TRP A 367 -6.68 2.29 9.70
N ALA A 368 -6.94 3.21 8.77
CA ALA A 368 -7.17 2.87 7.37
C ALA A 368 -5.91 2.41 6.63
N ILE A 369 -4.75 3.05 6.86
CA ILE A 369 -3.46 2.60 6.30
C ILE A 369 -3.09 1.22 6.86
N SER A 370 -3.32 1.02 8.16
CA SER A 370 -3.05 -0.25 8.83
C SER A 370 -3.90 -1.39 8.25
N ALA A 371 -5.19 -1.12 8.05
CA ALA A 371 -6.14 -2.04 7.42
C ALA A 371 -5.80 -2.34 5.95
N ALA A 372 -5.37 -1.33 5.19
CA ALA A 372 -4.97 -1.49 3.80
C ALA A 372 -3.75 -2.41 3.63
N GLY A 373 -2.72 -2.21 4.45
CA GLY A 373 -1.48 -2.99 4.38
C GLY A 373 -1.53 -4.32 5.12
N GLN A 374 -2.49 -4.46 6.05
CA GLN A 374 -2.55 -5.52 7.04
C GLN A 374 -1.24 -5.59 7.84
N PHE A 375 -0.86 -4.45 8.42
CA PHE A 375 0.39 -4.32 9.16
C PHE A 375 0.35 -5.07 10.50
N ASP A 376 1.47 -5.68 10.86
CA ASP A 376 1.68 -6.38 12.12
C ASP A 376 2.15 -5.43 13.23
N ASP A 377 2.89 -4.39 12.87
CA ASP A 377 3.51 -3.46 13.82
C ASP A 377 3.29 -2.00 13.43
N ARG A 378 3.36 -1.07 14.40
CA ARG A 378 3.31 0.38 14.19
C ARG A 378 4.41 1.08 14.98
N GLU A 379 5.14 2.00 14.36
CA GLU A 379 6.20 2.80 14.97
C GLU A 379 6.03 4.32 14.78
N GLU A 380 6.06 5.11 15.85
CA GLU A 380 6.25 6.57 15.73
C GLU A 380 7.74 6.91 15.71
N ASP A 381 8.12 7.78 14.77
CA ASP A 381 9.51 7.96 14.35
C ASP A 381 10.46 8.38 15.49
N TYR A 382 10.11 9.38 16.32
CA TYR A 382 10.83 9.68 17.58
C TYR A 382 10.00 10.47 18.60
N ILE A 383 10.18 10.15 19.90
CA ILE A 383 9.87 11.01 21.04
C ILE A 383 11.07 11.92 21.29
N TRP A 384 10.91 13.21 21.00
CA TRP A 384 12.01 14.19 20.96
C TRP A 384 12.32 14.89 22.29
N ALA A 385 11.42 14.78 23.27
CA ALA A 385 11.43 15.62 24.46
C ALA A 385 11.36 14.79 25.75
N SER A 386 11.58 15.45 26.90
CA SER A 386 11.47 14.78 28.19
C SER A 386 10.01 14.41 28.51
N PRO A 387 9.76 13.47 29.45
CA PRO A 387 8.40 13.19 29.93
C PRO A 387 7.65 14.44 30.39
N GLU A 388 8.32 15.39 31.05
CA GLU A 388 7.68 16.64 31.50
C GLU A 388 7.23 17.51 30.33
N GLU A 389 8.02 17.62 29.26
CA GLU A 389 7.69 18.43 28.08
C GLU A 389 6.64 17.75 27.18
N THR A 390 6.58 16.41 27.23
CA THR A 390 5.74 15.56 26.38
C THR A 390 4.37 15.27 27.00
N PHE A 391 4.33 15.00 28.31
CA PHE A 391 3.12 14.54 29.01
C PHE A 391 2.38 15.63 29.76
N ASP A 392 3.02 16.75 30.12
CA ASP A 392 2.32 17.92 30.63
C ASP A 392 1.41 18.48 29.52
N PRO A 393 0.08 18.58 29.71
CA PRO A 393 -0.82 19.19 28.73
C PRO A 393 -0.47 20.64 28.36
N ALA A 394 0.30 21.34 29.21
CA ALA A 394 0.83 22.68 28.94
C ALA A 394 2.25 22.67 28.37
N GLY A 395 2.87 21.49 28.24
CA GLY A 395 4.22 21.30 27.72
C GLY A 395 4.33 21.58 26.22
N PRO A 396 5.53 21.96 25.73
CA PRO A 396 5.73 22.32 24.32
C PRO A 396 5.54 21.16 23.34
N HIS A 397 5.59 19.90 23.81
CA HIS A 397 5.42 18.70 22.98
C HIS A 397 4.10 17.95 23.25
N ALA A 398 3.22 18.51 24.07
CA ALA A 398 1.92 17.90 24.41
C ALA A 398 1.07 17.61 23.16
N ASP A 399 1.09 18.52 22.19
CA ASP A 399 0.29 18.40 20.95
C ASP A 399 0.83 17.30 20.02
N CYS A 400 2.16 17.19 19.89
CA CYS A 400 2.82 16.09 19.17
C CYS A 400 2.44 14.75 19.82
N TRP A 401 2.57 14.67 21.14
CA TRP A 401 2.22 13.49 21.92
C TRP A 401 0.76 13.07 21.76
N ARG A 402 -0.19 14.02 21.78
CA ARG A 402 -1.61 13.72 21.49
C ARG A 402 -1.78 13.12 20.09
N GLY A 403 -1.03 13.58 19.10
CA GLY A 403 -1.01 13.01 17.75
C GLY A 403 -0.54 11.56 17.73
N GLU A 404 0.60 11.27 18.36
CA GLU A 404 1.20 9.93 18.47
C GLU A 404 0.27 8.94 19.16
N VAL A 405 -0.27 9.33 20.31
CA VAL A 405 -1.21 8.50 21.08
C VAL A 405 -2.43 8.15 20.22
N ARG A 406 -2.98 9.11 19.48
CA ARG A 406 -4.14 8.85 18.62
C ARG A 406 -3.84 8.00 17.41
N ALA A 407 -2.66 8.11 16.82
CA ALA A 407 -2.22 7.21 15.77
C ALA A 407 -2.11 5.77 16.31
N MET A 408 -1.46 5.57 17.46
CA MET A 408 -1.38 4.26 18.12
C MET A 408 -2.76 3.71 18.50
N ASP A 409 -3.68 4.56 18.93
CA ASP A 409 -5.08 4.17 19.17
C ASP A 409 -5.75 3.67 17.90
N GLY A 410 -5.49 4.30 16.76
CA GLY A 410 -6.00 3.90 15.45
C GLY A 410 -5.46 2.53 15.04
N PHE A 411 -4.18 2.30 15.24
CA PHE A 411 -3.55 1.00 15.02
C PHE A 411 -4.12 -0.09 15.94
N TRP A 412 -4.30 0.21 17.23
CA TRP A 412 -4.91 -0.73 18.17
C TRP A 412 -6.36 -1.06 17.80
N GLN A 413 -7.15 -0.05 17.41
CA GLN A 413 -8.51 -0.28 16.95
C GLN A 413 -8.54 -1.13 15.68
N TYR A 414 -7.60 -0.95 14.75
CA TYR A 414 -7.44 -1.81 13.58
C TYR A 414 -7.21 -3.28 14.00
N ALA A 415 -6.32 -3.53 14.95
CA ALA A 415 -6.07 -4.88 15.46
C ALA A 415 -7.34 -5.51 16.06
N LEU A 416 -8.10 -4.74 16.86
CA LEU A 416 -9.37 -5.18 17.46
C LEU A 416 -10.48 -5.44 16.43
N ASP A 417 -10.56 -4.60 15.39
CA ASP A 417 -11.56 -4.73 14.33
C ASP A 417 -11.23 -5.90 13.39
N SER A 418 -9.93 -6.24 13.27
CA SER A 418 -9.37 -7.25 12.36
C SER A 418 -9.98 -7.14 10.95
N PRO A 419 -9.93 -5.95 10.31
CA PRO A 419 -10.62 -5.71 9.07
C PRO A 419 -10.05 -6.57 7.94
N SER A 420 -10.94 -6.97 7.04
CA SER A 420 -10.58 -7.63 5.78
C SER A 420 -11.06 -6.78 4.61
N ARG A 421 -10.29 -6.80 3.52
CA ARG A 421 -10.69 -6.16 2.27
C ARG A 421 -11.43 -7.17 1.39
N PRO A 422 -12.58 -6.80 0.78
CA PRO A 422 -13.21 -7.64 -0.24
C PRO A 422 -12.24 -7.99 -1.37
N VAL A 423 -12.38 -9.18 -1.96
CA VAL A 423 -11.60 -9.52 -3.16
C VAL A 423 -12.15 -8.72 -4.32
N ALA A 424 -11.35 -7.81 -4.86
CA ALA A 424 -11.78 -6.98 -5.96
C ALA A 424 -11.87 -7.79 -7.29
N PRO A 425 -12.95 -7.65 -8.07
CA PRO A 425 -13.12 -8.36 -9.33
C PRO A 425 -12.23 -7.82 -10.47
N ILE A 426 -11.65 -6.63 -10.28
CA ILE A 426 -10.77 -5.95 -11.23
C ILE A 426 -9.34 -5.96 -10.71
N LEU A 427 -8.38 -6.29 -11.57
CA LEU A 427 -6.96 -6.11 -11.32
C LEU A 427 -6.35 -5.15 -12.36
N SER A 428 -5.78 -4.04 -11.91
CA SER A 428 -4.99 -3.11 -12.72
C SER A 428 -3.52 -3.52 -12.70
N ILE A 429 -2.91 -3.61 -13.88
CA ILE A 429 -1.52 -4.00 -14.09
C ILE A 429 -0.76 -2.79 -14.64
N VAL A 430 0.25 -2.33 -13.88
CA VAL A 430 1.06 -1.14 -14.18
C VAL A 430 2.56 -1.42 -13.96
N ASN A 431 3.42 -0.43 -14.20
CA ASN A 431 4.86 -0.56 -13.90
C ASN A 431 5.17 -0.27 -12.43
N ARG A 432 6.29 -0.82 -11.96
CA ARG A 432 6.85 -0.61 -10.63
C ARG A 432 7.92 0.47 -10.66
N SER A 433 8.08 1.24 -9.58
CA SER A 433 9.09 2.31 -9.44
C SER A 433 10.53 1.80 -9.23
N ILE A 434 10.92 0.70 -9.89
CA ILE A 434 12.27 0.10 -9.81
C ILE A 434 13.07 0.43 -11.08
N LEU A 435 12.58 -0.04 -12.23
CA LEU A 435 13.22 0.19 -13.52
C LEU A 435 12.71 1.46 -14.22
N HIS A 436 11.59 2.00 -13.76
CA HIS A 436 10.84 3.07 -14.41
C HIS A 436 10.69 4.30 -13.49
N GLU A 437 10.72 5.49 -14.09
CA GLU A 437 10.48 6.75 -13.38
C GLU A 437 8.97 6.98 -13.24
N THR A 438 8.32 6.16 -12.42
CA THR A 438 6.89 6.25 -12.07
C THR A 438 6.69 7.02 -10.76
N ASP A 439 5.47 7.52 -10.56
CA ASP A 439 5.03 7.89 -9.20
C ASP A 439 5.12 6.63 -8.29
N ASN A 440 5.54 6.78 -7.03
CA ASN A 440 5.74 5.68 -6.06
C ASN A 440 4.62 4.62 -6.18
N SER A 441 4.94 3.43 -6.71
CA SER A 441 3.96 2.46 -7.22
C SER A 441 3.00 1.91 -6.16
N GLU A 442 3.44 1.88 -4.92
CA GLU A 442 2.70 1.48 -3.74
C GLU A 442 1.89 2.63 -3.14
N GLN A 443 2.19 3.88 -3.44
CA GLN A 443 1.48 5.06 -2.92
C GLN A 443 0.60 5.76 -3.96
N SER A 444 0.58 5.31 -5.20
CA SER A 444 -0.17 5.98 -6.28
C SER A 444 -0.91 5.01 -7.19
N VAL A 445 -2.16 5.36 -7.50
CA VAL A 445 -2.95 4.77 -8.59
C VAL A 445 -2.97 5.65 -9.84
N ARG A 446 -2.42 6.87 -9.74
CA ARG A 446 -2.43 7.92 -10.78
C ARG A 446 -1.20 7.89 -11.69
N GLN A 447 -0.59 6.72 -11.87
CA GLN A 447 0.52 6.55 -12.83
C GLN A 447 0.10 7.02 -14.22
N LYS A 448 1.06 7.52 -14.99
CA LYS A 448 0.76 8.11 -16.29
C LYS A 448 0.07 7.11 -17.22
N PHE A 449 -1.04 7.53 -17.82
CA PHE A 449 -1.89 6.72 -18.70
C PHE A 449 -2.57 5.50 -18.02
N SER A 450 -2.59 5.42 -16.68
CA SER A 450 -3.27 4.33 -15.97
C SER A 450 -4.78 4.33 -16.21
N LEU A 451 -5.37 3.12 -16.27
CA LEU A 451 -6.81 2.89 -16.34
C LEU A 451 -7.50 2.79 -14.97
N ALA A 452 -6.73 2.84 -13.87
CA ALA A 452 -7.24 2.69 -12.51
C ALA A 452 -7.92 3.96 -11.92
N PRO A 453 -7.42 5.19 -12.13
CA PRO A 453 -7.96 6.37 -11.44
C PRO A 453 -9.45 6.62 -11.61
N ALA A 454 -10.02 6.31 -12.77
CA ALA A 454 -11.46 6.46 -13.00
C ALA A 454 -12.28 5.54 -12.10
N LEU A 455 -11.76 4.37 -11.72
CA LEU A 455 -12.46 3.47 -10.79
C LEU A 455 -12.56 4.07 -9.38
N VAL A 456 -11.57 4.85 -8.95
CA VAL A 456 -11.65 5.61 -7.68
C VAL A 456 -12.77 6.64 -7.73
N ASP A 457 -12.87 7.40 -8.83
CA ASP A 457 -13.94 8.40 -9.02
C ASP A 457 -15.33 7.75 -9.06
N LEU A 458 -15.42 6.52 -9.59
CA LEU A 458 -16.63 5.72 -9.67
C LEU A 458 -16.91 4.90 -8.40
N HIS A 459 -16.04 4.98 -7.38
CA HIS A 459 -16.11 4.17 -6.15
C HIS A 459 -16.16 2.66 -6.41
N ILE A 460 -15.51 2.20 -7.47
CA ILE A 460 -15.44 0.78 -7.86
C ILE A 460 -14.17 0.17 -7.29
N ASP A 461 -14.32 -0.96 -6.62
CA ASP A 461 -13.18 -1.66 -6.04
C ASP A 461 -12.31 -2.32 -7.11
N PHE A 462 -10.99 -2.20 -6.94
CA PHE A 462 -9.97 -2.84 -7.75
C PHE A 462 -8.73 -3.10 -6.92
N GLU A 463 -7.86 -3.94 -7.45
CA GLU A 463 -6.50 -4.12 -6.95
C GLU A 463 -5.51 -3.67 -8.00
N GLN A 464 -4.38 -3.09 -7.59
CA GLN A 464 -3.29 -2.75 -8.49
C GLN A 464 -2.09 -3.65 -8.21
N ALA A 465 -1.51 -4.20 -9.27
CA ALA A 465 -0.33 -5.03 -9.26
C ALA A 465 0.70 -4.52 -10.26
N CYS A 466 1.95 -4.92 -10.05
CA CYS A 466 3.06 -4.62 -10.94
C CYS A 466 3.77 -5.92 -11.34
N PHE A 467 4.84 -5.83 -12.13
CA PHE A 467 5.72 -6.97 -12.37
C PHE A 467 6.69 -7.18 -11.19
N PRO A 468 7.00 -8.44 -10.83
CA PRO A 468 6.51 -9.69 -11.43
C PRO A 468 5.05 -10.05 -11.06
N LEU A 469 4.32 -10.64 -12.00
CA LEU A 469 2.94 -11.11 -11.78
C LEU A 469 2.90 -12.63 -11.53
N GLY A 470 2.20 -13.05 -10.48
CA GLY A 470 1.91 -14.46 -10.22
C GLY A 470 0.56 -14.92 -10.78
N ASP A 471 0.48 -16.17 -11.24
CA ASP A 471 -0.76 -16.74 -11.82
C ASP A 471 -1.95 -16.69 -10.83
N ASN A 472 -1.69 -16.87 -9.53
CA ASN A 472 -2.71 -16.79 -8.48
C ASN A 472 -3.36 -15.40 -8.40
N MET A 473 -2.66 -14.34 -8.78
CA MET A 473 -3.21 -12.99 -8.80
C MET A 473 -4.26 -12.82 -9.90
N LEU A 474 -4.09 -13.54 -11.00
CA LEU A 474 -4.97 -13.51 -12.18
C LEU A 474 -6.19 -14.42 -12.00
N ALA A 475 -6.01 -15.60 -11.40
CA ALA A 475 -6.97 -16.71 -11.39
C ALA A 475 -8.38 -16.37 -10.83
N GLY A 476 -8.51 -15.35 -9.97
CA GLY A 476 -9.79 -14.91 -9.37
C GLY A 476 -10.40 -13.63 -9.95
N ARG A 477 -9.83 -13.08 -11.03
CA ARG A 477 -10.26 -11.78 -11.58
C ARG A 477 -11.24 -11.97 -12.73
N LYS A 478 -12.20 -11.04 -12.83
CA LYS A 478 -13.14 -10.96 -13.96
C LYS A 478 -12.60 -10.02 -15.04
N ILE A 479 -11.99 -8.91 -14.62
CA ILE A 479 -11.45 -7.90 -15.52
C ILE A 479 -9.99 -7.63 -15.17
N LEU A 480 -9.13 -7.62 -16.19
CA LEU A 480 -7.77 -7.11 -16.09
C LEU A 480 -7.69 -5.77 -16.83
N LEU A 481 -7.17 -4.73 -16.18
CA LEU A 481 -6.79 -3.48 -16.82
C LEU A 481 -5.29 -3.52 -17.08
N PHE A 482 -4.89 -3.71 -18.33
CA PHE A 482 -3.49 -3.81 -18.72
C PHE A 482 -3.03 -2.47 -19.31
N ALA A 483 -2.34 -1.69 -18.46
CA ALA A 483 -1.86 -0.35 -18.77
C ALA A 483 -0.39 -0.08 -18.37
N PRO A 484 0.55 -1.04 -18.46
CA PRO A 484 1.96 -0.71 -18.25
C PRO A 484 2.52 0.08 -19.47
N TRP A 485 3.50 0.94 -19.24
CA TRP A 485 4.28 1.67 -20.25
C TRP A 485 5.09 0.74 -21.16
N ASP A 486 5.62 -0.34 -20.58
CA ASP A 486 6.18 -1.50 -21.25
C ASP A 486 6.08 -2.73 -20.33
N TYR A 487 6.26 -3.94 -20.87
CA TYR A 487 6.03 -5.18 -20.12
C TYR A 487 7.00 -6.31 -20.50
N PRO A 488 7.32 -7.25 -19.57
CA PRO A 488 8.03 -8.48 -19.90
C PRO A 488 7.31 -9.26 -21.01
N ARG A 489 8.02 -9.65 -22.07
CA ARG A 489 7.40 -10.21 -23.29
C ARG A 489 6.58 -11.49 -23.04
N ASP A 490 6.94 -12.26 -22.02
CA ASP A 490 6.28 -13.49 -21.58
C ASP A 490 4.94 -13.25 -20.85
N VAL A 491 4.61 -12.00 -20.52
CA VAL A 491 3.33 -11.65 -19.89
C VAL A 491 2.15 -11.84 -20.84
N LEU A 492 2.27 -11.47 -22.12
CA LEU A 492 1.13 -11.59 -23.04
C LEU A 492 0.64 -13.05 -23.21
N PRO A 493 1.52 -14.06 -23.36
CA PRO A 493 1.10 -15.46 -23.31
C PRO A 493 0.36 -15.84 -22.02
N SER A 494 0.76 -15.31 -20.85
CA SER A 494 0.06 -15.56 -19.58
C SER A 494 -1.33 -14.92 -19.57
N LEU A 495 -1.45 -13.65 -19.99
CA LEU A 495 -2.73 -12.95 -20.12
C LEU A 495 -3.66 -13.65 -21.11
N ARG A 496 -3.13 -14.14 -22.23
CA ARG A 496 -3.88 -14.91 -23.21
C ARG A 496 -4.41 -16.21 -22.61
N ARG A 497 -3.57 -16.95 -21.86
CA ARG A 497 -4.00 -18.17 -21.17
C ARG A 497 -5.14 -17.88 -20.21
N TRP A 498 -4.98 -16.85 -19.36
CA TRP A 498 -6.03 -16.39 -18.47
C TRP A 498 -7.31 -16.03 -19.24
N LEU A 499 -7.20 -15.33 -20.36
CA LEU A 499 -8.37 -14.94 -21.16
C LEU A 499 -9.11 -16.15 -21.75
N LEU A 500 -8.39 -17.20 -22.14
CA LEU A 500 -8.98 -18.40 -22.76
C LEU A 500 -9.63 -19.37 -21.78
N GLU A 501 -9.34 -19.25 -20.49
CA GLU A 501 -9.87 -20.15 -19.45
C GLU A 501 -11.34 -19.91 -19.10
N ASP A 502 -11.87 -18.70 -19.31
CA ASP A 502 -13.26 -18.37 -19.01
C ASP A 502 -13.82 -17.31 -20.00
N PRO A 503 -14.91 -17.60 -20.72
CA PRO A 503 -15.52 -16.66 -21.67
C PRO A 503 -16.07 -15.38 -21.02
N ALA A 504 -16.25 -15.33 -19.70
CA ALA A 504 -16.66 -14.13 -18.98
C ALA A 504 -15.51 -13.17 -18.65
N ARG A 505 -14.26 -13.57 -18.91
CA ARG A 505 -13.06 -12.76 -18.63
C ARG A 505 -12.87 -11.66 -19.68
N ILE A 506 -12.44 -10.51 -19.20
CA ILE A 506 -12.21 -9.32 -20.03
C ILE A 506 -10.84 -8.73 -19.76
N LEU A 507 -10.05 -8.57 -20.81
CA LEU A 507 -8.84 -7.75 -20.78
C LEU A 507 -9.16 -6.37 -21.36
N VAL A 508 -8.88 -5.31 -20.62
CA VAL A 508 -8.98 -3.93 -21.11
C VAL A 508 -7.56 -3.40 -21.31
N THR A 509 -7.27 -2.87 -22.49
CA THR A 509 -5.99 -2.19 -22.77
C THR A 509 -6.23 -1.06 -23.76
N HIS A 510 -5.21 -0.24 -24.02
CA HIS A 510 -5.39 0.97 -24.81
C HIS A 510 -4.18 1.30 -25.69
N SER A 511 -4.47 2.02 -26.77
CA SER A 511 -3.51 2.70 -27.63
C SER A 511 -2.19 1.95 -27.84
N PHE A 512 -1.09 2.53 -27.40
CA PHE A 512 0.24 2.01 -27.63
C PHE A 512 0.57 0.81 -26.74
N VAL A 513 -0.11 0.63 -25.59
CA VAL A 513 0.30 -0.30 -24.52
C VAL A 513 0.61 -1.70 -25.04
N PRO A 514 -0.29 -2.41 -25.74
CA PRO A 514 -0.03 -3.80 -26.13
C PRO A 514 1.09 -3.95 -27.18
N THR A 515 1.62 -2.85 -27.72
CA THR A 515 2.69 -2.84 -28.71
C THR A 515 4.08 -2.61 -28.09
N ARG A 516 4.18 -2.59 -26.76
CA ARG A 516 5.40 -2.18 -26.04
C ARG A 516 5.96 -3.29 -25.14
N PRO A 517 6.41 -4.43 -25.71
CA PRO A 517 7.27 -5.32 -24.94
C PRO A 517 8.53 -4.56 -24.51
N CYS A 518 9.00 -4.79 -23.28
CA CYS A 518 10.16 -4.11 -22.73
C CYS A 518 11.41 -4.41 -23.56
N LYS A 519 12.16 -3.36 -23.90
CA LYS A 519 13.43 -3.43 -24.64
C LYS A 519 14.62 -2.87 -23.86
N GLY A 520 14.36 -2.37 -22.65
CA GLY A 520 15.31 -1.59 -21.84
C GLY A 520 15.76 -0.29 -22.51
N LEU A 521 14.93 0.31 -23.37
CA LEU A 521 15.25 1.56 -24.06
C LEU A 521 14.60 2.78 -23.39
N ASP A 522 13.47 2.57 -22.73
CA ASP A 522 12.66 3.65 -22.20
C ASP A 522 12.55 3.51 -20.67
N GLY A 523 13.04 4.52 -19.97
CA GLY A 523 12.91 4.62 -18.52
C GLY A 523 11.72 5.46 -18.05
N LYS A 524 10.92 5.94 -19.01
CA LYS A 524 9.85 6.94 -18.92
C LYS A 524 8.71 6.51 -19.86
N PRO A 525 7.47 6.98 -19.65
CA PRO A 525 6.38 6.62 -20.53
C PRO A 525 6.60 7.22 -21.92
N ASN A 526 6.48 6.39 -22.94
CA ASN A 526 6.56 6.78 -24.34
C ASN A 526 5.26 6.35 -25.04
N PRO A 527 4.31 7.27 -25.24
CA PRO A 527 2.98 6.94 -25.74
C PRO A 527 2.95 6.77 -27.26
N THR A 528 3.82 5.91 -27.78
CA THR A 528 3.97 5.63 -29.22
C THR A 528 3.86 4.14 -29.50
N VAL A 529 3.19 3.83 -30.63
CA VAL A 529 3.11 2.49 -31.19
C VAL A 529 4.50 2.07 -31.67
N ASP A 530 5.01 0.94 -31.17
CA ASP A 530 6.39 0.48 -31.41
C ASP A 530 6.43 -0.88 -32.13
N GLU A 531 6.01 -1.97 -31.47
CA GLU A 531 5.88 -3.31 -32.06
C GLU A 531 4.40 -3.74 -32.18
N PRO A 532 3.64 -3.25 -33.19
CA PRO A 532 2.24 -3.64 -33.40
C PRO A 532 1.99 -5.14 -33.38
N ASP A 533 2.95 -5.91 -33.90
CA ASP A 533 2.87 -7.37 -34.02
C ASP A 533 2.90 -8.10 -32.67
N ALA A 534 3.42 -7.48 -31.60
CA ALA A 534 3.37 -8.07 -30.26
C ALA A 534 1.92 -8.25 -29.78
N ALA A 535 1.03 -7.32 -30.16
CA ALA A 535 -0.38 -7.33 -29.76
C ALA A 535 -1.18 -8.50 -30.36
N LYS A 536 -0.65 -9.20 -31.39
CA LYS A 536 -1.27 -10.38 -32.00
C LYS A 536 -1.51 -11.51 -31.00
N GLU A 537 -0.70 -11.59 -29.95
CA GLU A 537 -0.89 -12.58 -28.87
C GLU A 537 -2.22 -12.38 -28.13
N LEU A 538 -2.76 -11.17 -28.13
CA LEU A 538 -4.07 -10.83 -27.58
C LEU A 538 -5.19 -10.78 -28.64
N GLY A 539 -4.91 -11.24 -29.87
CA GLY A 539 -5.84 -11.15 -31.00
C GLY A 539 -5.97 -9.76 -31.63
N LEU A 540 -5.22 -8.76 -31.14
CA LEU A 540 -5.19 -7.42 -31.71
C LEU A 540 -4.28 -7.39 -32.93
N GLN A 541 -4.74 -6.82 -34.05
CA GLN A 541 -3.99 -6.79 -35.30
C GLN A 541 -4.04 -5.40 -35.91
N GLY A 542 -3.09 -5.03 -36.78
CA GLY A 542 -3.15 -3.77 -37.52
C GLY A 542 -3.16 -2.52 -36.63
N ILE A 543 -2.59 -2.59 -35.42
CA ILE A 543 -2.49 -1.42 -34.54
C ILE A 543 -1.62 -0.34 -35.19
N GLY A 544 -2.19 0.85 -35.36
CA GLY A 544 -1.47 1.99 -35.95
C GLY A 544 -2.01 3.34 -35.49
N THR A 545 -1.14 4.35 -35.50
CA THR A 545 -1.50 5.75 -35.17
C THR A 545 -2.26 6.39 -36.33
N THR A 546 -3.29 7.18 -36.01
CA THR A 546 -4.05 8.00 -36.96
C THR A 546 -3.72 9.49 -36.78
N SER A 547 -4.26 10.35 -37.64
CA SER A 547 -4.22 11.82 -37.47
C SER A 547 -5.45 12.38 -36.73
N VAL A 548 -6.40 11.53 -36.32
CA VAL A 548 -7.70 11.95 -35.82
C VAL A 548 -7.61 12.19 -34.32
N SER A 549 -7.85 13.43 -33.88
CA SER A 549 -7.88 13.80 -32.46
C SER A 549 -9.15 14.54 -32.07
N GLU A 550 -10.10 14.71 -32.98
CA GLU A 550 -11.38 15.38 -32.72
C GLU A 550 -12.45 14.83 -33.66
N GLY A 551 -13.71 14.95 -33.27
CA GLY A 551 -14.87 14.48 -34.04
C GLY A 551 -16.13 14.36 -33.19
N LYS A 552 -17.20 13.79 -33.74
CA LYS A 552 -18.47 13.58 -33.03
C LYS A 552 -18.71 12.11 -32.69
N ILE A 553 -19.40 11.84 -31.58
CA ILE A 553 -19.80 10.45 -31.28
C ILE A 553 -20.93 10.04 -32.23
N ASP A 554 -20.61 9.30 -33.29
CA ASP A 554 -21.58 8.93 -34.33
C ASP A 554 -22.24 7.58 -34.08
N LEU A 555 -21.57 6.70 -33.32
CA LEU A 555 -22.10 5.38 -32.98
C LEU A 555 -21.84 5.06 -31.52
N ILE A 556 -22.89 4.56 -30.86
CA ILE A 556 -22.82 3.89 -29.57
C ILE A 556 -23.49 2.53 -29.75
N ASP A 557 -22.77 1.45 -29.41
CA ASP A 557 -23.31 0.08 -29.43
C ASP A 557 -24.68 0.03 -28.73
N PRO A 558 -25.70 -0.65 -29.29
CA PRO A 558 -27.01 -0.75 -28.66
C PRO A 558 -26.99 -1.26 -27.22
N GLY A 559 -26.02 -2.12 -26.88
CA GLY A 559 -25.80 -2.60 -25.51
C GLY A 559 -25.24 -1.54 -24.56
N TRP A 560 -24.77 -0.40 -25.08
CA TRP A 560 -24.21 0.72 -24.33
C TRP A 560 -25.14 1.95 -24.33
N THR A 561 -25.96 2.13 -25.38
CA THR A 561 -26.76 3.35 -25.62
C THR A 561 -27.60 3.79 -24.42
N ALA A 562 -28.19 2.86 -23.67
CA ALA A 562 -29.07 3.19 -22.55
C ALA A 562 -28.34 3.65 -21.28
N ARG A 563 -27.02 3.47 -21.20
CA ARG A 563 -26.22 3.71 -19.97
C ARG A 563 -25.00 4.58 -20.17
N PHE A 564 -24.53 4.75 -21.41
CA PHE A 564 -23.35 5.55 -21.68
C PHE A 564 -23.62 7.03 -21.42
N ALA A 565 -22.78 7.64 -20.57
CA ALA A 565 -23.02 8.99 -20.05
C ALA A 565 -22.88 10.10 -21.11
N ILE A 566 -22.16 9.85 -22.22
CA ILE A 566 -21.94 10.85 -23.26
C ILE A 566 -22.92 10.61 -24.42
N PRO A 567 -23.79 11.58 -24.75
CA PRO A 567 -24.76 11.43 -25.83
C PRO A 567 -24.11 11.31 -27.22
N ALA A 568 -24.76 10.58 -28.11
CA ALA A 568 -24.44 10.61 -29.54
C ALA A 568 -24.54 12.06 -30.09
N GLY A 569 -23.69 12.39 -31.06
CA GLY A 569 -23.54 13.73 -31.63
C GLY A 569 -22.68 14.68 -30.81
N THR A 570 -22.26 14.31 -29.60
CA THR A 570 -21.32 15.10 -28.79
C THR A 570 -19.99 15.21 -29.51
N HIS A 571 -19.51 16.44 -29.72
CA HIS A 571 -18.17 16.68 -30.25
C HIS A 571 -17.13 16.54 -29.13
N LEU A 572 -16.07 15.79 -29.38
CA LEU A 572 -14.96 15.57 -28.45
C LEU A 572 -13.65 16.00 -29.09
N LYS A 573 -12.78 16.63 -28.29
CA LYS A 573 -11.39 16.91 -28.63
C LYS A 573 -10.46 16.12 -27.70
N LEU A 574 -9.81 15.10 -28.26
CA LEU A 574 -8.91 14.21 -27.54
C LEU A 574 -7.52 14.84 -27.36
N ASP A 575 -6.86 14.50 -26.26
CA ASP A 575 -5.53 15.01 -25.90
C ASP A 575 -4.44 14.50 -26.86
N ARG A 576 -4.71 13.36 -27.51
CA ARG A 576 -3.82 12.68 -28.45
C ARG A 576 -4.62 12.08 -29.60
N PRO A 577 -3.99 11.89 -30.78
CA PRO A 577 -4.63 11.18 -31.87
C PRO A 577 -5.02 9.75 -31.52
N LEU A 578 -6.06 9.25 -32.17
CA LEU A 578 -6.50 7.86 -32.08
C LEU A 578 -5.42 6.92 -32.62
N THR A 579 -5.37 5.75 -32.02
CA THR A 579 -4.86 4.53 -32.64
C THR A 579 -6.02 3.80 -33.32
N SER A 580 -5.72 2.87 -34.22
CA SER A 580 -6.74 2.03 -34.86
C SER A 580 -6.45 0.58 -34.54
N SER A 581 -7.47 -0.18 -34.16
CA SER A 581 -7.44 -1.65 -34.18
C SER A 581 -8.77 -2.17 -34.77
N PRO A 582 -8.74 -3.08 -35.75
CA PRO A 582 -9.92 -3.76 -36.24
C PRO A 582 -10.54 -4.60 -35.12
N GLY A 583 -11.86 -4.67 -35.13
CA GLY A 583 -12.68 -5.36 -34.14
C GLY A 583 -14.14 -4.92 -34.26
N THR A 584 -15.02 -5.50 -33.46
CA THR A 584 -16.40 -5.05 -33.37
C THR A 584 -16.44 -3.70 -32.68
N VAL A 585 -16.86 -2.66 -33.41
CA VAL A 585 -16.82 -1.29 -32.90
C VAL A 585 -17.94 -1.07 -31.89
N LEU A 586 -17.59 -0.65 -30.68
CA LEU A 586 -18.53 -0.33 -29.60
C LEU A 586 -18.86 1.16 -29.51
N LEU A 587 -17.90 2.01 -29.86
CA LEU A 587 -18.05 3.47 -29.90
C LEU A 587 -17.29 4.01 -31.11
N LYS A 588 -17.86 5.00 -31.82
CA LYS A 588 -17.19 5.72 -32.92
C LYS A 588 -17.07 7.21 -32.65
N LEU A 589 -15.96 7.79 -33.13
CA LEU A 589 -15.74 9.22 -33.33
C LEU A 589 -15.70 9.47 -34.84
N ASP A 590 -16.73 10.10 -35.38
CA ASP A 590 -17.01 10.14 -36.81
C ASP A 590 -16.95 8.71 -37.40
N GLU A 591 -16.10 8.49 -38.41
CA GLU A 591 -15.91 7.18 -39.03
C GLU A 591 -14.87 6.28 -38.31
N HIS A 592 -14.24 6.77 -37.23
CA HIS A 592 -13.13 6.10 -36.56
C HIS A 592 -13.55 5.42 -35.25
N PRO A 593 -13.08 4.19 -34.96
CA PRO A 593 -13.38 3.54 -33.68
C PRO A 593 -12.77 4.28 -32.49
N LEU A 594 -13.55 4.50 -31.43
CA LEU A 594 -13.07 4.90 -30.10
C LEU A 594 -12.82 3.69 -29.20
N VAL A 595 -13.70 2.70 -29.29
CA VAL A 595 -13.62 1.46 -28.49
C VAL A 595 -13.97 0.29 -29.39
N SER A 596 -13.11 -0.72 -29.39
CA SER A 596 -13.27 -1.96 -30.14
C SER A 596 -13.37 -3.15 -29.19
N LEU A 597 -14.20 -4.13 -29.53
CA LEU A 597 -14.28 -5.44 -28.90
C LEU A 597 -13.64 -6.48 -29.82
N ILE A 598 -12.75 -7.30 -29.25
CA ILE A 598 -12.10 -8.41 -29.94
C ILE A 598 -12.40 -9.67 -29.14
N GLU A 599 -13.10 -10.62 -29.77
CA GLU A 599 -13.40 -11.92 -29.16
C GLU A 599 -12.23 -12.88 -29.36
N SER A 600 -11.80 -13.54 -28.28
CA SER A 600 -10.84 -14.63 -28.40
C SER A 600 -11.56 -15.91 -28.79
N GLN A 601 -11.08 -16.62 -29.81
CA GLN A 601 -11.70 -17.88 -30.25
C GLN A 601 -11.75 -18.89 -29.10
N GLY A 602 -12.97 -19.20 -28.63
CA GLY A 602 -13.20 -20.16 -27.54
C GLY A 602 -12.94 -19.63 -26.13
N GLY A 603 -12.73 -18.32 -25.95
CA GLY A 603 -12.40 -17.71 -24.66
C GLY A 603 -13.10 -16.37 -24.40
N GLY A 604 -12.52 -15.56 -23.51
CA GLY A 604 -12.98 -14.23 -23.14
C GLY A 604 -12.76 -13.18 -24.23
N SER A 605 -12.79 -11.90 -23.84
CA SER A 605 -12.71 -10.78 -24.79
C SER A 605 -11.70 -9.70 -24.40
N VAL A 606 -11.19 -9.00 -25.41
CA VAL A 606 -10.37 -7.80 -25.25
C VAL A 606 -11.20 -6.57 -25.60
N ILE A 607 -11.30 -5.63 -24.66
CA ILE A 607 -11.82 -4.29 -24.93
C ILE A 607 -10.61 -3.38 -25.17
N TYR A 608 -10.46 -2.92 -26.40
CA TYR A 608 -9.37 -2.06 -26.81
C TYR A 608 -9.85 -0.61 -26.92
N LEU A 609 -9.24 0.28 -26.14
CA LEU A 609 -9.47 1.71 -26.24
C LEU A 609 -8.55 2.27 -27.32
N ASN A 610 -9.16 2.75 -28.40
CA ASN A 610 -8.44 3.32 -29.54
C ASN A 610 -7.88 4.72 -29.21
N PHE A 611 -8.31 5.35 -28.12
CA PHE A 611 -7.74 6.60 -27.62
C PHE A 611 -6.74 6.34 -26.49
N THR A 612 -5.84 7.29 -26.26
CA THR A 612 -4.93 7.25 -25.09
C THR A 612 -5.64 7.91 -23.91
N PRO A 613 -5.73 7.27 -22.73
CA PRO A 613 -6.22 7.90 -21.52
C PRO A 613 -5.45 9.19 -21.19
N PRO A 614 -5.98 10.06 -20.32
CA PRO A 614 -5.26 11.26 -19.90
C PRO A 614 -3.87 10.91 -19.36
N GLU A 615 -2.88 11.77 -19.61
CA GLU A 615 -1.53 11.55 -19.08
C GLU A 615 -1.55 11.49 -17.55
N ARG A 616 -2.33 12.34 -16.90
CA ARG A 616 -2.66 12.22 -15.48
C ARG A 616 -4.15 12.50 -15.29
N HIS A 617 -4.86 11.55 -14.71
CA HIS A 617 -6.28 11.72 -14.39
C HIS A 617 -6.42 12.46 -13.06
N ALA A 618 -7.00 13.66 -13.11
CA ALA A 618 -7.28 14.51 -11.95
C ALA A 618 -8.75 14.97 -11.95
N GLY A 619 -9.66 14.14 -12.48
CA GLY A 619 -11.06 14.49 -12.68
C GLY A 619 -11.45 14.62 -14.15
N ALA A 620 -12.67 15.09 -14.41
CA ALA A 620 -13.33 15.03 -15.71
C ALA A 620 -13.23 16.35 -16.50
N ASP A 621 -12.10 17.05 -16.40
CA ASP A 621 -11.94 18.44 -16.87
C ASP A 621 -11.60 18.56 -18.38
N THR A 622 -11.21 17.46 -19.01
CA THR A 622 -10.98 17.37 -20.46
C THR A 622 -11.96 16.39 -21.10
N ASP A 623 -12.21 16.54 -22.40
CA ASP A 623 -13.04 15.59 -23.16
C ASP A 623 -12.50 14.16 -23.08
N THR A 624 -11.16 14.01 -23.10
CA THR A 624 -10.49 12.73 -22.91
C THR A 624 -10.81 12.13 -21.54
N SER A 625 -10.72 12.91 -20.46
CA SER A 625 -11.06 12.43 -19.11
C SER A 625 -12.54 12.09 -18.97
N ARG A 626 -13.44 12.88 -19.55
CA ARG A 626 -14.89 12.59 -19.57
C ARG A 626 -15.18 11.28 -20.31
N LEU A 627 -14.59 11.10 -21.49
CA LEU A 627 -14.72 9.88 -22.29
C LEU A 627 -14.17 8.67 -21.53
N TYR A 628 -12.97 8.80 -20.97
CA TYR A 628 -12.31 7.77 -20.16
C TYR A 628 -13.19 7.32 -18.99
N LEU A 629 -13.70 8.25 -18.18
CA LEU A 629 -14.58 7.95 -17.05
C LEU A 629 -15.85 7.21 -17.50
N ALA A 630 -16.52 7.71 -18.54
CA ALA A 630 -17.75 7.11 -19.06
C ALA A 630 -17.53 5.70 -19.64
N VAL A 631 -16.39 5.46 -20.29
CA VAL A 631 -16.01 4.14 -20.80
C VAL A 631 -15.74 3.16 -19.66
N MET A 632 -15.01 3.58 -18.62
CA MET A 632 -14.73 2.71 -17.47
C MET A 632 -16.00 2.35 -16.69
N GLU A 633 -16.91 3.31 -16.51
CA GLU A 633 -18.24 3.06 -15.92
C GLU A 633 -19.03 2.03 -16.74
N MET A 634 -19.03 2.16 -18.07
CA MET A 634 -19.71 1.20 -18.95
C MET A 634 -19.12 -0.20 -18.89
N ILE A 635 -17.80 -0.31 -18.91
CA ILE A 635 -17.10 -1.60 -18.82
C ILE A 635 -17.46 -2.30 -17.51
N ALA A 636 -17.38 -1.60 -16.37
CA ALA A 636 -17.73 -2.19 -15.08
C ALA A 636 -19.22 -2.54 -14.99
N GLY A 637 -20.10 -1.60 -15.37
CA GLY A 637 -21.54 -1.74 -15.26
C GLY A 637 -22.15 -2.83 -16.16
N LYS A 638 -21.65 -2.99 -17.39
CA LYS A 638 -22.08 -4.10 -18.30
C LYS A 638 -21.68 -5.47 -17.73
N ASN A 639 -20.65 -5.51 -16.90
CA ASN A 639 -20.13 -6.72 -16.28
C ASN A 639 -20.66 -6.96 -14.86
N GLY A 640 -21.67 -6.20 -14.42
CA GLY A 640 -22.30 -6.40 -13.11
C GLY A 640 -21.39 -6.07 -11.93
N ILE A 641 -20.31 -5.33 -12.17
CA ILE A 641 -19.43 -4.85 -11.09
C ILE A 641 -20.12 -3.64 -10.47
N LYS A 642 -20.41 -3.75 -9.18
CA LYS A 642 -21.09 -2.69 -8.42
C LYS A 642 -20.06 -1.79 -7.77
N ALA A 643 -20.33 -0.49 -7.79
CA ALA A 643 -19.61 0.46 -6.96
C ALA A 643 -19.92 0.20 -5.47
N GLN A 644 -18.97 0.53 -4.59
CA GLN A 644 -19.14 0.48 -3.14
C GLN A 644 -19.97 1.67 -2.64
N ALA A 645 -19.97 2.76 -3.39
CA ALA A 645 -20.76 3.96 -3.15
C ALA A 645 -21.17 4.62 -4.48
N LYS A 646 -22.12 5.55 -4.44
CA LYS A 646 -22.50 6.43 -5.55
C LYS A 646 -22.56 7.86 -5.06
N GLY A 647 -22.19 8.84 -5.89
CA GLY A 647 -22.29 10.25 -5.52
C GLY A 647 -21.11 11.05 -6.03
N SER A 648 -20.71 12.06 -5.27
CA SER A 648 -19.61 12.95 -5.69
C SER A 648 -18.31 12.18 -5.91
N ALA A 649 -17.66 12.45 -7.05
CA ALA A 649 -16.29 12.02 -7.31
C ALA A 649 -15.29 12.75 -6.41
N ASP A 650 -15.66 13.87 -5.78
CA ASP A 650 -14.76 14.58 -4.86
C ASP A 650 -14.41 13.75 -3.64
N TRP A 651 -15.26 12.78 -3.29
CA TRP A 651 -15.01 11.85 -2.20
C TRP A 651 -14.38 10.57 -2.74
N ALA A 652 -13.40 10.03 -2.02
CA ALA A 652 -12.93 8.66 -2.17
C ALA A 652 -13.50 7.77 -1.06
N CYS A 653 -13.64 6.49 -1.35
CA CYS A 653 -14.23 5.50 -0.47
C CYS A 653 -13.37 4.25 -0.43
N ALA A 654 -13.02 3.79 0.77
CA ALA A 654 -12.40 2.49 1.02
C ALA A 654 -13.27 1.71 2.02
N ARG A 655 -13.78 0.55 1.60
CA ARG A 655 -14.61 -0.32 2.41
C ARG A 655 -13.82 -1.51 2.95
N TYR A 656 -13.95 -1.75 4.25
CA TYR A 656 -13.44 -2.94 4.92
C TYR A 656 -14.60 -3.72 5.53
N ASP A 657 -14.53 -5.04 5.44
CA ASP A 657 -15.45 -5.94 6.12
C ASP A 657 -14.89 -6.25 7.53
N VAL A 658 -15.73 -6.07 8.55
CA VAL A 658 -15.40 -6.29 9.97
C VAL A 658 -16.44 -7.21 10.62
N ALA A 659 -16.15 -7.72 11.81
CA ALA A 659 -17.11 -8.55 12.54
C ALA A 659 -18.42 -7.79 12.82
N GLY A 660 -19.49 -8.17 12.11
CA GLY A 660 -20.84 -7.62 12.30
C GLY A 660 -21.30 -6.60 11.25
N GLY A 661 -20.42 -6.11 10.38
CA GLY A 661 -20.78 -5.09 9.40
C GLY A 661 -19.62 -4.66 8.51
N HIS A 662 -19.58 -3.36 8.20
CA HIS A 662 -18.58 -2.75 7.34
C HIS A 662 -18.01 -1.50 7.99
N THR A 663 -16.73 -1.22 7.77
CA THR A 663 -16.11 0.04 8.12
C THR A 663 -15.71 0.76 6.84
N TYR A 664 -16.11 2.03 6.73
CA TYR A 664 -15.82 2.87 5.57
C TYR A 664 -14.90 4.01 5.97
N PHE A 665 -13.77 4.12 5.27
CA PHE A 665 -12.94 5.32 5.28
C PHE A 665 -13.34 6.20 4.09
N LEU A 666 -13.79 7.41 4.37
CA LEU A 666 -14.23 8.39 3.37
C LEU A 666 -13.34 9.62 3.42
N LEU A 667 -12.94 10.12 2.25
CA LEU A 667 -11.99 11.22 2.14
C LEU A 667 -12.42 12.25 1.08
N ASP A 668 -12.56 13.51 1.45
CA ASP A 668 -12.75 14.64 0.51
C ASP A 668 -11.40 15.00 -0.12
N ARG A 669 -11.22 14.61 -1.38
CA ARG A 669 -9.97 14.78 -2.11
C ARG A 669 -9.65 16.23 -2.40
N ARG A 670 -10.67 17.10 -2.58
CA ARG A 670 -10.46 18.52 -2.89
C ARG A 670 -9.82 19.23 -1.70
N ARG A 671 -10.34 18.94 -0.50
CA ARG A 671 -9.87 19.59 0.73
C ARG A 671 -8.52 19.06 1.16
N VAL A 672 -8.27 17.75 1.05
CA VAL A 672 -7.00 17.15 1.47
C VAL A 672 -5.82 17.61 0.61
N GLU A 673 -6.05 17.93 -0.67
CA GLU A 673 -5.01 18.46 -1.56
C GLU A 673 -4.67 19.94 -1.28
N VAL A 674 -5.60 20.71 -0.66
CA VAL A 674 -5.49 22.17 -0.47
C VAL A 674 -5.23 22.56 1.00
N GLU A 675 -5.83 21.82 1.92
CA GLU A 675 -5.86 22.04 3.36
C GLU A 675 -5.14 20.85 4.03
N ARG A 676 -3.83 21.00 4.26
CA ARG A 676 -3.24 20.27 5.40
C ARG A 676 -3.98 20.80 6.64
N PHE A 677 -4.21 19.97 7.66
CA PHE A 677 -4.90 20.33 8.92
C PHE A 677 -6.45 20.44 8.81
N THR A 678 -7.15 19.43 9.33
CA THR A 678 -8.63 19.39 9.38
C THR A 678 -9.15 19.74 10.77
N GLU A 679 -9.06 21.01 11.18
CA GLU A 679 -10.11 21.51 12.08
C GLU A 679 -11.35 21.84 11.25
N GLU A 680 -12.53 21.73 11.88
CA GLU A 680 -13.82 21.95 11.25
C GLU A 680 -13.84 23.30 10.52
N THR A 681 -13.86 23.29 9.19
CA THR A 681 -14.11 24.53 8.44
C THR A 681 -15.56 24.93 8.69
N SER A 682 -15.77 26.12 9.26
CA SER A 682 -17.09 26.73 9.41
C SER A 682 -17.79 27.04 8.08
N SER A 683 -17.10 26.88 6.94
CA SER A 683 -17.72 26.92 5.62
C SER A 683 -18.52 25.64 5.36
N MET A 684 -19.83 25.75 5.61
CA MET A 684 -20.82 24.81 5.09
C MET A 684 -20.89 24.95 3.56
N ASP A 685 -19.92 24.37 2.85
CA ASP A 685 -20.22 23.94 1.48
C ASP A 685 -21.46 23.03 1.54
N PRO A 686 -22.34 23.08 0.53
CA PRO A 686 -23.50 22.20 0.50
C PRO A 686 -23.05 20.75 0.71
N ALA A 687 -23.65 20.09 1.70
CA ALA A 687 -23.28 18.73 2.09
C ALA A 687 -23.21 17.84 0.83
N SER A 688 -22.03 17.32 0.54
CA SER A 688 -21.87 16.39 -0.57
C SER A 688 -22.68 15.14 -0.26
N LYS A 689 -23.48 14.69 -1.22
CA LYS A 689 -24.26 13.46 -1.08
C LYS A 689 -23.40 12.30 -1.57
N LEU A 690 -23.24 11.32 -0.69
CA LEU A 690 -22.69 10.00 -1.01
C LEU A 690 -23.70 8.95 -0.54
N SER A 691 -23.95 7.94 -1.36
CA SER A 691 -24.83 6.82 -1.05
C SER A 691 -23.99 5.56 -0.98
N LEU A 692 -23.91 4.91 0.18
CA LEU A 692 -23.23 3.62 0.29
C LEU A 692 -24.13 2.53 -0.31
N GLU A 693 -23.54 1.61 -1.07
CA GLU A 693 -24.27 0.49 -1.69
C GLU A 693 -24.27 -0.72 -0.76
N LEU A 694 -25.43 -1.00 -0.16
CA LEU A 694 -25.66 -2.00 0.88
C LEU A 694 -26.88 -2.89 0.55
N GLU A 695 -27.31 -3.75 1.49
CA GLU A 695 -28.51 -4.57 1.30
C GLU A 695 -29.77 -3.68 1.15
N PRO A 696 -30.63 -3.90 0.14
CA PRO A 696 -31.89 -3.18 -0.01
C PRO A 696 -32.81 -3.29 1.20
N ASP A 697 -33.60 -2.24 1.42
CA ASP A 697 -34.65 -2.18 2.44
C ASP A 697 -34.22 -2.58 3.87
N THR A 698 -32.93 -2.44 4.16
CA THR A 698 -32.30 -2.88 5.40
C THR A 698 -31.96 -1.67 6.27
N ARG A 699 -32.23 -1.79 7.56
CA ARG A 699 -31.90 -0.75 8.55
C ARG A 699 -30.49 -0.98 9.09
N TYR A 700 -29.70 0.08 9.12
CA TYR A 700 -28.33 0.09 9.60
C TYR A 700 -28.16 1.12 10.71
N LEU A 701 -27.31 0.78 11.68
CA LEU A 701 -26.69 1.69 12.62
C LEU A 701 -25.37 2.17 12.03
N ILE A 702 -25.15 3.48 12.09
CA ILE A 702 -23.97 4.16 11.56
C ILE A 702 -23.32 4.89 12.72
N HIS A 703 -22.09 4.51 13.08
CA HIS A 703 -21.27 5.23 14.04
C HIS A 703 -20.18 5.99 13.29
N ASP A 704 -20.25 7.33 13.32
CA ASP A 704 -19.17 8.20 12.87
C ASP A 704 -18.18 8.34 14.02
N GLN A 705 -17.04 7.67 13.91
CA GLN A 705 -16.07 7.57 14.99
C GLN A 705 -15.41 8.91 15.31
N LEU A 706 -15.31 9.81 14.32
CA LEU A 706 -14.64 11.10 14.46
C LEU A 706 -15.55 12.17 15.06
N ALA A 707 -16.84 12.11 14.72
CA ALA A 707 -17.87 12.96 15.31
C ALA A 707 -18.47 12.38 16.61
N GLU A 708 -18.14 11.12 16.95
CA GLU A 708 -18.73 10.36 18.06
C GLU A 708 -20.27 10.33 18.03
N THR A 709 -20.86 10.24 16.83
CA THR A 709 -22.32 10.21 16.66
C THR A 709 -22.81 8.85 16.18
N VAL A 710 -24.04 8.51 16.56
CA VAL A 710 -24.73 7.30 16.11
C VAL A 710 -26.05 7.68 15.45
N ALA A 711 -26.31 7.09 14.29
CA ALA A 711 -27.56 7.27 13.56
C ALA A 711 -28.15 5.93 13.09
N SER A 712 -29.48 5.84 13.05
CA SER A 712 -30.21 4.72 12.42
C SER A 712 -30.79 5.18 11.09
N ARG A 713 -30.48 4.47 10.02
CA ARG A 713 -30.95 4.78 8.67
C ARG A 713 -31.36 3.52 7.93
N LYS A 714 -32.35 3.64 7.06
CA LYS A 714 -32.80 2.53 6.19
C LYS A 714 -32.29 2.78 4.78
N THR A 715 -31.74 1.74 4.14
CA THR A 715 -31.43 1.78 2.71
C THR A 715 -32.71 1.88 1.88
N ASN A 716 -32.60 2.48 0.69
CA ASN A 716 -33.69 2.49 -0.27
C ASN A 716 -33.89 1.10 -0.94
N ALA A 717 -34.89 0.98 -1.81
CA ALA A 717 -35.17 -0.28 -2.54
C ALA A 717 -34.03 -0.73 -3.47
N GLY A 718 -33.10 0.17 -3.82
CA GLY A 718 -31.89 -0.13 -4.59
C GLY A 718 -30.67 -0.48 -3.74
N GLY A 719 -30.78 -0.45 -2.41
CA GLY A 719 -29.64 -0.68 -1.50
C GLY A 719 -28.83 0.57 -1.15
N GLY A 720 -29.20 1.75 -1.66
CA GLY A 720 -28.48 2.99 -1.37
C GLY A 720 -28.77 3.54 0.03
N LEU A 721 -27.72 3.80 0.81
CA LEU A 721 -27.76 4.46 2.11
C LEU A 721 -27.21 5.89 1.99
N GLU A 722 -28.08 6.89 1.93
CA GLU A 722 -27.66 8.29 1.80
C GLU A 722 -26.99 8.84 3.06
N LEU A 723 -25.77 9.35 2.87
CA LEU A 723 -24.96 10.06 3.85
C LEU A 723 -24.89 11.54 3.47
N PHE A 724 -24.95 12.40 4.49
CA PHE A 724 -24.67 13.82 4.36
C PHE A 724 -23.25 14.06 4.87
N LEU A 725 -22.35 14.39 3.96
CA LEU A 725 -20.94 14.60 4.27
C LEU A 725 -20.73 16.11 4.50
N SER A 726 -20.68 16.49 5.78
CA SER A 726 -20.42 17.87 6.22
C SER A 726 -19.46 17.89 7.42
N GLY A 727 -18.81 19.03 7.64
CA GLY A 727 -18.04 19.36 8.84
C GLY A 727 -16.59 18.84 8.87
N ARG A 728 -16.28 17.71 8.22
CA ARG A 728 -14.92 17.15 8.15
C ARG A 728 -14.58 16.62 6.77
N SER A 729 -13.33 16.78 6.35
CA SER A 729 -12.78 16.26 5.09
C SER A 729 -12.50 14.75 5.14
N LEU A 730 -12.69 14.11 6.30
CA LEU A 730 -12.43 12.70 6.51
C LEU A 730 -13.51 12.11 7.43
N LYS A 731 -13.93 10.88 7.16
CA LYS A 731 -14.81 10.09 8.03
C LYS A 731 -14.34 8.65 8.17
N LEU A 732 -14.51 8.09 9.36
CA LEU A 732 -14.39 6.66 9.63
C LEU A 732 -15.75 6.17 10.18
N LEU A 733 -16.49 5.43 9.35
CA LEU A 733 -17.86 5.05 9.62
C LEU A 733 -17.96 3.55 9.86
N HIS A 734 -18.45 3.16 11.04
CA HIS A 734 -18.83 1.78 11.33
C HIS A 734 -20.31 1.59 11.01
N VAL A 735 -20.62 0.75 10.02
CA VAL A 735 -21.96 0.53 9.49
C VAL A 735 -22.38 -0.91 9.75
N THR A 736 -23.31 -1.10 10.68
CA THR A 736 -23.75 -2.41 11.18
C THR A 736 -25.24 -2.57 10.98
N ARG A 737 -25.70 -3.77 10.60
CA ARG A 737 -27.14 -4.04 10.45
C ARG A 737 -27.84 -3.88 11.80
N GLN A 738 -28.95 -3.15 11.84
CA GLN A 738 -29.76 -3.03 13.04
C GLN A 738 -30.56 -4.32 13.26
N ILE A 739 -30.53 -4.83 14.50
CA ILE A 739 -31.31 -5.99 14.94
C ILE A 739 -32.11 -5.63 16.19
N ASP A 740 -33.13 -6.43 16.50
CA ASP A 740 -34.05 -6.20 17.63
C ASP A 740 -33.48 -6.67 18.99
N GLN A 741 -32.21 -7.04 19.04
CA GLN A 741 -31.53 -7.50 20.24
C GLN A 741 -30.37 -6.56 20.59
N PRO A 742 -29.99 -6.47 21.88
CA PRO A 742 -28.84 -5.69 22.26
C PRO A 742 -27.57 -6.16 21.55
N GLN A 743 -26.86 -5.21 20.95
CA GLN A 743 -25.61 -5.49 20.24
C GLN A 743 -24.56 -4.43 20.52
N LEU A 744 -23.30 -4.88 20.51
CA LEU A 744 -22.12 -4.03 20.62
C LEU A 744 -21.78 -3.48 19.23
N LEU A 745 -21.98 -2.17 19.03
CA LEU A 745 -21.74 -1.48 17.76
C LEU A 745 -20.25 -1.16 17.56
N PHE A 746 -19.57 -0.76 18.62
CA PHE A 746 -18.16 -0.36 18.60
C PHE A 746 -17.54 -0.59 19.98
N THR A 747 -16.26 -0.95 20.02
CA THR A 747 -15.47 -0.92 21.24
C THR A 747 -13.99 -0.79 20.94
N ASN A 748 -13.26 -0.09 21.81
CA ASN A 748 -11.79 -0.09 21.84
C ASN A 748 -11.22 -1.03 22.91
N CYS A 749 -12.04 -1.97 23.39
CA CYS A 749 -11.67 -2.98 24.38
C CYS A 749 -11.61 -4.37 23.71
N GLU A 750 -10.76 -5.25 24.23
CA GLU A 750 -10.73 -6.64 23.80
C GLU A 750 -12.02 -7.37 24.23
N LYS A 751 -12.55 -8.22 23.35
CA LYS A 751 -13.74 -9.04 23.63
C LYS A 751 -13.29 -10.40 24.15
N SER A 752 -13.93 -10.92 25.20
CA SER A 752 -13.65 -12.26 25.74
C SER A 752 -14.95 -13.07 25.93
N GLY A 753 -14.84 -14.39 25.65
CA GLY A 753 -15.94 -15.38 25.71
C GLY A 753 -16.40 -15.88 24.33
N PRO A 754 -17.15 -17.00 24.25
CA PRO A 754 -17.77 -17.45 23.01
C PRO A 754 -18.96 -16.52 22.69
N VAL A 755 -18.77 -15.63 21.71
CA VAL A 755 -19.80 -14.69 21.28
C VAL A 755 -20.16 -15.06 19.84
N GLY A 756 -21.44 -15.26 19.54
CA GLY A 756 -21.87 -15.16 18.14
C GLY A 756 -21.63 -13.72 17.69
N ASN A 757 -21.25 -13.49 16.43
CA ASN A 757 -20.78 -12.19 15.89
C ASN A 757 -21.71 -10.96 16.10
N ARG A 758 -22.87 -11.08 16.77
CA ARG A 758 -23.88 -10.04 16.97
C ARG A 758 -24.43 -9.92 18.41
N SER A 759 -24.00 -10.75 19.36
CA SER A 759 -24.45 -10.64 20.77
C SER A 759 -23.49 -9.81 21.61
N LEU A 760 -23.97 -9.23 22.72
CA LEU A 760 -23.10 -8.62 23.73
C LEU A 760 -22.02 -9.63 24.18
N PRO A 761 -20.74 -9.24 24.21
CA PRO A 761 -19.69 -10.12 24.69
C PRO A 761 -19.89 -10.41 26.18
N ALA A 762 -19.48 -11.61 26.62
CA ALA A 762 -19.55 -12.00 28.02
C ALA A 762 -18.67 -11.08 28.89
N SER A 763 -17.53 -10.65 28.36
CA SER A 763 -16.66 -9.68 29.03
C SER A 763 -15.86 -8.83 28.04
N LEU A 764 -15.50 -7.63 28.50
CA LEU A 764 -14.60 -6.70 27.84
C LEU A 764 -13.34 -6.56 28.69
N LEU A 765 -12.17 -6.55 28.06
CA LEU A 765 -10.90 -6.25 28.71
C LEU A 765 -10.37 -4.93 28.15
N ALA A 766 -10.28 -3.93 29.02
CA ALA A 766 -9.76 -2.61 28.67
C ALA A 766 -8.37 -2.42 29.29
N HIS A 767 -7.34 -2.27 28.45
CA HIS A 767 -5.96 -2.03 28.91
C HIS A 767 -5.76 -0.63 29.51
N ARG A 768 -6.65 0.28 29.16
CA ARG A 768 -6.86 1.62 29.71
C ARG A 768 -8.34 1.89 29.81
N ALA A 769 -8.75 3.07 30.29
CA ALA A 769 -10.14 3.48 30.22
C ALA A 769 -10.64 3.41 28.76
N GLY A 770 -11.61 2.54 28.51
CA GLY A 770 -12.18 2.25 27.21
C GLY A 770 -13.60 2.78 27.07
N LYS A 771 -14.15 2.60 25.88
CA LYS A 771 -15.54 2.88 25.55
C LYS A 771 -16.15 1.75 24.73
N ALA A 772 -17.43 1.53 24.96
CA ALA A 772 -18.25 0.59 24.21
C ALA A 772 -19.57 1.25 23.84
N ILE A 773 -19.99 1.15 22.58
CA ILE A 773 -21.29 1.66 22.14
C ILE A 773 -22.24 0.47 22.05
N VAL A 774 -23.27 0.48 22.89
CA VAL A 774 -24.27 -0.57 22.97
C VAL A 774 -25.59 -0.04 22.43
N SER A 775 -26.22 -0.79 21.53
CA SER A 775 -27.50 -0.44 20.89
C SER A 775 -28.55 -1.52 21.15
N GLY A 776 -29.82 -1.24 20.83
CA GLY A 776 -30.92 -2.19 21.03
C GLY A 776 -31.29 -2.39 22.51
N ILE A 777 -31.02 -1.40 23.36
CA ILE A 777 -31.28 -1.46 24.80
C ILE A 777 -32.80 -1.35 25.04
N PRO A 778 -33.45 -2.36 25.64
CA PRO A 778 -34.90 -2.31 25.84
C PRO A 778 -35.30 -1.14 26.74
N ALA A 779 -36.45 -0.53 26.45
CA ALA A 779 -36.97 0.57 27.26
C ALA A 779 -37.06 0.18 28.75
N GLY A 780 -36.55 1.04 29.62
CA GLY A 780 -36.47 0.80 31.07
C GLY A 780 -35.37 -0.17 31.51
N SER A 781 -34.45 -0.55 30.62
CA SER A 781 -33.26 -1.31 30.99
C SER A 781 -32.03 -0.42 31.16
N GLN A 782 -31.11 -0.84 32.02
CA GLN A 782 -29.82 -0.19 32.25
C GLN A 782 -28.66 -1.16 31.95
N ILE A 783 -27.52 -0.59 31.58
CA ILE A 783 -26.27 -1.33 31.36
C ILE A 783 -25.53 -1.44 32.69
N TYR A 784 -25.02 -2.63 32.99
CA TYR A 784 -24.25 -2.95 34.18
C TYR A 784 -22.84 -3.42 33.81
N LEU A 785 -21.85 -2.99 34.59
CA LEU A 785 -20.49 -3.51 34.60
C LEU A 785 -20.25 -4.21 35.95
N ASP A 786 -19.91 -5.50 35.90
CA ASP A 786 -19.68 -6.35 37.08
C ASP A 786 -20.82 -6.27 38.12
N GLY A 787 -22.06 -6.23 37.61
CA GLY A 787 -23.26 -6.16 38.43
C GLY A 787 -23.54 -4.79 39.06
N LYS A 788 -22.80 -3.74 38.71
CA LYS A 788 -23.08 -2.34 39.09
C LYS A 788 -23.54 -1.51 37.89
N PRO A 789 -24.44 -0.53 38.06
CA PRO A 789 -24.83 0.36 36.96
C PRO A 789 -23.59 1.01 36.33
N ALA A 790 -23.48 0.90 35.01
CA ALA A 790 -22.36 1.43 34.26
C ALA A 790 -22.47 2.95 34.10
N ALA A 791 -21.33 3.64 34.11
CA ALA A 791 -21.29 5.03 33.67
C ALA A 791 -21.55 5.06 32.16
N SER A 792 -22.66 5.69 31.76
CA SER A 792 -23.06 5.77 30.36
C SER A 792 -23.46 7.18 29.95
N ILE A 793 -23.19 7.51 28.70
CA ILE A 793 -23.59 8.74 28.03
C ILE A 793 -24.69 8.39 27.03
N ASP A 794 -25.77 9.18 27.05
CA ASP A 794 -26.87 9.04 26.12
C ASP A 794 -26.42 9.44 24.71
N THR A 795 -26.73 8.60 23.73
CA THR A 795 -26.55 8.97 22.32
C THR A 795 -27.82 9.65 21.78
N ALA A 796 -27.77 10.17 20.56
CA ALA A 796 -28.95 10.72 19.89
C ALA A 796 -30.06 9.66 19.66
N LEU A 797 -29.73 8.37 19.72
CA LEU A 797 -30.69 7.26 19.66
C LEU A 797 -31.03 6.79 21.08
N ALA A 798 -32.32 6.81 21.43
CA ALA A 798 -32.79 6.51 22.78
C ALA A 798 -32.44 5.09 23.27
N ASP A 799 -32.33 4.13 22.35
CA ASP A 799 -31.98 2.72 22.60
C ASP A 799 -30.47 2.45 22.48
N CYS A 800 -29.64 3.49 22.43
CA CYS A 800 -28.20 3.38 22.30
C CYS A 800 -27.46 4.23 23.33
N LYS A 801 -26.43 3.65 23.96
CA LYS A 801 -25.62 4.28 25.02
C LYS A 801 -24.14 4.05 24.76
N THR A 802 -23.33 5.08 25.03
CA THR A 802 -21.88 4.95 25.11
C THR A 802 -21.52 4.63 26.56
N VAL A 803 -20.91 3.48 26.79
CA VAL A 803 -20.52 2.97 28.11
C VAL A 803 -19.04 3.19 28.31
N MET A 804 -18.67 3.78 29.45
CA MET A 804 -17.28 3.93 29.86
C MET A 804 -16.82 2.64 30.54
N ILE A 805 -15.72 2.05 30.05
CA ILE A 805 -15.16 0.81 30.58
C ILE A 805 -13.89 1.16 31.36
N PRO A 806 -13.83 0.95 32.69
CA PRO A 806 -12.59 1.15 33.44
C PRO A 806 -11.48 0.21 32.96
N LYS A 807 -10.22 0.51 33.34
CA LYS A 807 -9.10 -0.41 33.10
C LYS A 807 -9.35 -1.73 33.84
N GLY A 808 -9.22 -2.85 33.14
CA GLY A 808 -9.44 -4.20 33.68
C GLY A 808 -10.41 -5.03 32.85
N GLY A 809 -10.65 -6.25 33.32
CA GLY A 809 -11.67 -7.15 32.76
C GLY A 809 -13.01 -6.91 33.42
N HIS A 810 -14.05 -6.69 32.62
CA HIS A 810 -15.39 -6.31 33.06
C HIS A 810 -16.46 -7.14 32.36
N ARG A 811 -17.41 -7.66 33.14
CA ARG A 811 -18.61 -8.32 32.61
C ARG A 811 -19.66 -7.27 32.25
N LEU A 812 -20.11 -7.28 31.00
CA LEU A 812 -21.15 -6.38 30.50
C LEU A 812 -22.52 -7.07 30.54
N GLU A 813 -23.50 -6.44 31.19
CA GLU A 813 -24.86 -6.96 31.31
C GLU A 813 -25.89 -5.89 31.02
N ILE A 814 -27.07 -6.30 30.54
CA ILE A 814 -28.26 -5.43 30.47
C ILE A 814 -29.31 -6.03 31.40
N ARG A 815 -29.85 -5.20 32.30
CA ARG A 815 -30.90 -5.59 33.23
C ARG A 815 -32.05 -4.62 33.13
N LYS A 816 -33.27 -5.15 33.28
CA LYS A 816 -34.46 -4.35 33.49
C LYS A 816 -34.63 -4.19 34.99
N ASP A 817 -34.63 -2.94 35.46
CA ASP A 817 -34.84 -2.63 36.87
C ASP A 817 -36.30 -2.86 37.29
#